data_AF-A0A3P0N9E4-F1
#
_entry.id   AF-A0A3P0N9E4-F1
#
_cell.length_a   1.000
_cell.length_b   1.000
_cell.length_c   1.000
_cell.angle_alpha   90.00
_cell.angle_beta   90.00
_cell.angle_gamma   90.00
#
_symmetry.space_group_name_H-M   'P 1'
#
loop_
_entity.id
_entity.type
_entity.pdbx_description
1 polymer ?
#
loop_
_entity_poly.entity_id
_entity_poly.type
_entity_poly.pdbx_seq_one_letter_code
_entity_poly.pdbx_strand_id
1 'polypeptide(L)'
;MTLTRAIGKSAAWIVGIVAIVIAAAGIFLFTFDWNRAKPWINERVTAALGRPFAINGDIKVGWRRPSGESGWRAWVPWPSFSATQLEIGNPDWAKAPKFVTLDAAHFDLAILPLFAHEIVIPSIDIVNPAVDLERLADGRNTWTFQFQQSSQPSPWKVRLDSFGFAKGTVAYRDAITKADLTVAIDTLGQPIPLGDVLKEQEQTSRAASAQRVGKRGAAQLSAKANAQAASSASAAEAASASSSDAASAAATGSGSSVSTVASASGASGASGAAAAAPSGPTYAFGLKVDGRYKNVPINGTGKLGGVLAIENATQPFPLQADVKAGDTRLAIVGTLTDPMHLAAIDLRLWLQGTSMSHLYQLTGITLPDTPPYATEGRLIGNFKPHASTFRYENFNGRVGGSDLGGTLAYAQGEPRPKLSGELVSNLLQFSDLAPVIGADTAASKAKRGDTTRQPPGRVLPVETFRTDRWRALDADVKFTGRKLIKSANLPITNLYTHIVLQDGVLSLEPLQFGVAGGTLATTAHLDGSGTPLKGRFTVAARHLKLKQLFPTQKVMQSALGEINGDASLSATGNSPAALAATSNGEVKALVTDGRISRLLMEAAGLNVANVVYEKLFGNRDVNINCAAIDFTATNGILDPKVFALDTDDALINVDGPISLRDESLDLKIHPHTKGFRIFSLRSPLYAKGTFKNPNVGVDAGALALRAGAMIGLGLINPFAALIPLIAPSNNKDVPCSQLFGQMKEKAAQKQAAKAGK
;
A
#
# COMPACT_ATOMS: atom_id res chain seq x y z
N MET A 1 35.66 79.88 -36.68
CA MET A 1 34.88 79.00 -37.60
C MET A 1 35.69 77.89 -38.29
N THR A 2 36.97 77.67 -37.94
CA THR A 2 37.82 76.64 -38.57
C THR A 2 37.79 75.28 -37.84
N LEU A 3 37.48 75.26 -36.54
CA LEU A 3 37.40 74.01 -35.76
C LEU A 3 36.16 73.15 -36.11
N THR A 4 35.02 73.78 -36.42
CA THR A 4 33.75 73.09 -36.72
C THR A 4 33.76 72.35 -38.07
N ARG A 5 34.50 72.84 -39.07
CA ARG A 5 34.67 72.16 -40.38
C ARG A 5 35.62 70.97 -40.31
N ALA A 6 36.63 71.00 -39.44
CA ALA A 6 37.55 69.89 -39.22
C ALA A 6 36.82 68.72 -38.52
N ILE A 7 36.09 69.00 -37.44
CA ILE A 7 35.31 68.01 -36.69
C ILE A 7 34.23 67.36 -37.57
N GLY A 8 33.53 68.13 -38.41
CA GLY A 8 32.53 67.59 -39.35
C GLY A 8 33.11 66.66 -40.42
N LYS A 9 34.32 66.93 -40.93
CA LYS A 9 35.01 66.04 -41.88
C LYS A 9 35.52 64.77 -41.21
N SER A 10 36.06 64.86 -40.00
CA SER A 10 36.48 63.70 -39.21
C SER A 10 35.30 62.78 -38.90
N ALA A 11 34.16 63.35 -38.47
CA ALA A 11 32.94 62.60 -38.19
C ALA A 11 32.40 61.91 -39.45
N ALA A 12 32.40 62.58 -40.61
CA ALA A 12 31.97 61.97 -41.87
C ALA A 12 32.88 60.82 -42.32
N TRP A 13 34.21 60.93 -42.14
CA TRP A 13 35.15 59.84 -42.42
C TRP A 13 34.98 58.65 -41.47
N ILE A 14 34.74 58.90 -40.17
CA ILE A 14 34.46 57.85 -39.19
C ILE A 14 33.17 57.11 -39.57
N VAL A 15 32.09 57.84 -39.88
CA VAL A 15 30.82 57.23 -40.32
C VAL A 15 30.99 56.45 -41.62
N GLY A 16 31.74 56.98 -42.59
CA GLY A 16 32.03 56.30 -43.85
C GLY A 16 32.84 55.01 -43.67
N ILE A 17 33.89 55.03 -42.84
CA ILE A 17 34.69 53.84 -42.52
C ILE A 17 33.84 52.80 -41.79
N VAL A 18 33.04 53.20 -40.80
CA VAL A 18 32.14 52.30 -40.08
C VAL A 18 31.13 51.66 -41.03
N ALA A 19 30.55 52.43 -41.95
CA ALA A 19 29.63 51.89 -42.96
C ALA A 19 30.31 50.87 -43.89
N ILE A 20 31.54 51.14 -44.33
CA ILE A 20 32.32 50.21 -45.17
C ILE A 20 32.66 48.93 -44.38
N VAL A 21 33.07 49.05 -43.12
CA VAL A 21 33.36 47.90 -42.26
C VAL A 21 32.11 47.05 -42.04
N ILE A 22 30.95 47.67 -41.80
CA ILE A 22 29.67 46.97 -41.68
C ILE A 22 29.30 46.28 -43.00
N ALA A 23 29.46 46.95 -44.14
CA ALA A 23 29.17 46.36 -45.45
C ALA A 23 30.11 45.19 -45.77
N ALA A 24 31.41 45.32 -45.48
CA ALA A 24 32.39 44.26 -45.66
C ALA A 24 32.13 43.07 -44.73
N ALA A 25 31.82 43.33 -43.45
CA ALA A 25 31.41 42.29 -42.49
C ALA A 25 30.12 41.60 -42.94
N GLY A 26 29.14 42.35 -43.45
CA GLY A 26 27.93 41.81 -44.05
C GLY A 26 28.25 40.87 -45.22
N ILE A 27 29.00 41.35 -46.23
CA ILE A 27 29.39 40.53 -47.39
C ILE A 27 30.13 39.27 -46.94
N PHE A 28 31.07 39.39 -45.99
CA PHE A 28 31.78 38.23 -45.44
C PHE A 28 30.80 37.23 -44.81
N LEU A 29 29.91 37.68 -43.92
CA LEU A 29 28.95 36.81 -43.25
C LEU A 29 27.96 36.12 -44.22
N PHE A 30 27.61 36.78 -45.33
CA PHE A 30 26.74 36.22 -46.37
C PHE A 30 27.44 35.26 -47.35
N THR A 31 28.76 35.41 -47.55
CA THR A 31 29.53 34.61 -48.54
C THR A 31 30.46 33.58 -47.92
N PHE A 32 30.69 33.62 -46.61
CA PHE A 32 31.54 32.70 -45.89
C PHE A 32 30.93 31.29 -45.85
N ASP A 33 31.73 30.29 -46.23
CA ASP A 33 31.37 28.87 -46.08
C ASP A 33 31.52 28.44 -44.63
N TRP A 34 30.40 28.42 -43.91
CA TRP A 34 30.33 28.06 -42.50
C TRP A 34 30.78 26.62 -42.20
N ASN A 35 30.86 25.74 -43.20
CA ASN A 35 31.43 24.40 -43.01
C ASN A 35 32.92 24.42 -42.68
N ARG A 36 33.65 25.49 -43.05
CA ARG A 36 35.06 25.67 -42.67
C ARG A 36 35.24 25.90 -41.16
N ALA A 37 34.19 26.32 -40.46
CA ALA A 37 34.23 26.48 -39.01
C ALA A 37 34.05 25.16 -38.25
N LYS A 38 33.61 24.06 -38.90
CA LYS A 38 33.34 22.76 -38.25
C LYS A 38 34.48 22.27 -37.36
N PRO A 39 35.76 22.19 -37.82
CA PRO A 39 36.84 21.69 -36.98
C PRO A 39 37.04 22.52 -35.71
N TRP A 40 36.98 23.85 -35.86
CA TRP A 40 37.13 24.78 -34.74
C TRP A 40 35.97 24.68 -33.75
N ILE A 41 34.71 24.60 -34.23
CA ILE A 41 33.53 24.42 -33.37
C ILE A 41 33.63 23.08 -32.64
N ASN A 42 33.95 22.00 -33.37
CA ASN A 42 34.09 20.66 -32.79
C ASN A 42 35.11 20.64 -31.65
N GLU A 43 36.30 21.21 -31.87
CA GLU A 43 37.35 21.30 -30.85
C GLU A 43 36.93 22.16 -29.66
N ARG A 44 36.33 23.33 -29.90
CA ARG A 44 35.96 24.26 -28.83
C ARG A 44 34.81 23.74 -27.97
N VAL A 45 33.80 23.13 -28.58
CA VAL A 45 32.68 22.51 -27.87
C VAL A 45 33.15 21.24 -27.15
N THR A 46 34.02 20.44 -27.77
CA THR A 46 34.62 19.26 -27.12
C THR A 46 35.39 19.66 -25.86
N ALA A 47 36.23 20.69 -25.96
CA ALA A 47 36.99 21.21 -24.82
C ALA A 47 36.07 21.79 -23.72
N ALA A 48 34.96 22.43 -24.09
CA ALA A 48 34.01 22.99 -23.14
C ALA A 48 33.17 21.92 -22.43
N LEU A 49 32.68 20.92 -23.16
CA LEU A 49 31.86 19.83 -22.62
C LEU A 49 32.71 18.76 -21.91
N GLY A 50 34.01 18.69 -22.20
CA GLY A 50 34.87 17.59 -21.77
C GLY A 50 34.50 16.25 -22.42
N ARG A 51 33.82 16.28 -23.57
CA ARG A 51 33.32 15.10 -24.30
C ARG A 51 33.43 15.30 -25.81
N PRO A 52 33.65 14.24 -26.60
CA PRO A 52 33.69 14.36 -28.05
C PRO A 52 32.39 14.98 -28.57
N PHE A 53 32.51 16.06 -29.34
CA PHE A 53 31.39 16.67 -30.05
C PHE A 53 31.72 16.75 -31.54
N ALA A 54 30.78 16.34 -32.37
CA ALA A 54 30.94 16.36 -33.82
C ALA A 54 29.67 16.82 -34.54
N ILE A 55 29.86 17.74 -35.48
CA ILE A 55 28.88 18.06 -36.52
C ILE A 55 29.31 17.31 -37.78
N ASN A 56 28.64 16.19 -38.09
CA ASN A 56 28.98 15.33 -39.23
C ASN A 56 28.35 15.84 -40.54
N GLY A 57 27.24 16.57 -40.45
CA GLY A 57 26.53 17.14 -41.58
C GLY A 57 26.95 18.56 -41.94
N ASP A 58 26.04 19.29 -42.59
CA ASP A 58 26.27 20.65 -43.10
C ASP A 58 25.84 21.71 -42.10
N ILE A 59 26.59 22.82 -42.04
CA ILE A 59 26.19 24.04 -41.35
C ILE A 59 25.70 25.05 -42.38
N LYS A 60 24.47 25.57 -42.18
CA LYS A 60 23.86 26.62 -42.99
C LYS A 60 23.52 27.81 -42.12
N VAL A 61 23.71 29.01 -42.65
CA VAL A 61 23.31 30.26 -42.00
C VAL A 61 22.33 30.99 -42.89
N GLY A 62 21.10 31.14 -42.40
CA GLY A 62 20.06 31.98 -42.96
C GLY A 62 19.98 33.32 -42.23
N TRP A 63 19.20 34.24 -42.79
CA TRP A 63 18.92 35.54 -42.17
C TRP A 63 17.43 35.74 -42.17
N ARG A 64 16.85 35.99 -41.00
CA ARG A 64 15.42 36.24 -40.83
C ARG A 64 15.20 37.58 -40.15
N ARG A 65 14.09 38.23 -40.46
CA ARG A 65 13.67 39.40 -39.70
C ARG A 65 13.19 38.96 -38.30
N PRO A 66 13.48 39.74 -37.25
CA PRO A 66 12.99 39.46 -35.90
C PRO A 66 11.46 39.42 -35.91
N SER A 67 10.87 38.33 -35.44
CA SER A 67 9.43 38.24 -35.20
C SER A 67 9.15 38.75 -33.79
N GLY A 68 8.46 39.90 -33.67
CA GLY A 68 8.06 40.48 -32.38
C GLY A 68 8.81 41.74 -31.93
N GLU A 69 9.85 42.17 -32.66
CA GLU A 69 10.44 43.49 -32.44
C GLU A 69 9.67 44.58 -33.20
N SER A 70 9.62 45.79 -32.64
CA SER A 70 9.01 46.97 -33.27
C SER A 70 10.02 48.11 -33.43
N GLY A 71 9.71 49.07 -34.31
CA GLY A 71 10.58 50.21 -34.59
C GLY A 71 11.83 49.85 -35.41
N TRP A 72 12.95 50.52 -35.14
CA TRP A 72 14.19 50.35 -35.91
C TRP A 72 14.88 49.01 -35.69
N ARG A 73 14.65 48.35 -34.53
CA ARG A 73 15.30 47.08 -34.17
C ARG A 73 14.86 45.93 -35.09
N ALA A 74 13.59 45.96 -35.53
CA ALA A 74 13.03 45.00 -36.49
C ALA A 74 13.72 45.02 -37.88
N TRP A 75 14.51 46.05 -38.17
CA TRP A 75 15.30 46.13 -39.41
C TRP A 75 16.64 45.41 -39.33
N VAL A 76 17.08 45.00 -38.13
CA VAL A 76 18.33 44.26 -37.92
C VAL A 76 18.03 42.76 -38.03
N PRO A 77 18.39 42.08 -39.13
CA PRO A 77 18.09 40.66 -39.30
C PRO A 77 18.88 39.82 -38.28
N TRP A 78 18.27 38.75 -37.79
CA TRP A 78 18.93 37.76 -36.95
C TRP A 78 19.50 36.63 -37.81
N PRO A 79 20.74 36.19 -37.56
CA PRO A 79 21.25 34.97 -38.15
C PRO A 79 20.51 33.77 -37.57
N SER A 80 20.10 32.88 -38.47
CA SER A 80 19.48 31.60 -38.17
C SER A 80 20.44 30.50 -38.57
N PHE A 81 20.92 29.74 -37.60
CA PHE A 81 21.89 28.67 -37.80
C PHE A 81 21.16 27.33 -37.88
N SER A 82 21.51 26.51 -38.87
CA SER A 82 21.06 25.13 -39.00
C SER A 82 22.29 24.23 -39.12
N ALA A 83 22.36 23.18 -38.32
CA ALA A 83 23.39 22.16 -38.42
C ALA A 83 22.73 20.78 -38.47
N THR A 84 23.25 19.87 -39.29
CA THR A 84 22.72 18.49 -39.41
C THR A 84 23.69 17.44 -38.88
N GLN A 85 23.15 16.31 -38.43
CA GLN A 85 23.89 15.17 -37.85
C GLN A 85 24.84 15.60 -36.71
N LEU A 86 24.26 16.11 -35.61
CA LEU A 86 25.05 16.49 -34.43
C LEU A 86 25.10 15.32 -33.45
N GLU A 87 26.29 15.11 -32.88
CA GLU A 87 26.53 14.03 -31.93
C GLU A 87 27.40 14.50 -30.77
N ILE A 88 27.01 14.11 -29.55
CA ILE A 88 27.83 14.20 -28.34
C ILE A 88 28.20 12.78 -27.93
N GLY A 89 29.48 12.51 -27.79
CA GLY A 89 30.03 11.23 -27.36
C GLY A 89 29.76 10.96 -25.88
N ASN A 90 29.56 9.70 -25.55
CA ASN A 90 29.59 9.23 -24.17
C ASN A 90 31.05 9.04 -23.70
N PRO A 91 31.30 8.98 -22.38
CA PRO A 91 32.60 8.59 -21.86
C PRO A 91 32.96 7.16 -22.27
N ASP A 92 34.25 6.83 -22.36
CA ASP A 92 34.75 5.54 -22.84
C ASP A 92 34.25 4.31 -22.03
N TRP A 93 33.83 4.54 -20.79
CA TRP A 93 33.30 3.48 -19.91
C TRP A 93 31.82 3.15 -20.16
N ALA A 94 31.08 4.00 -20.88
CA ALA A 94 29.67 3.79 -21.15
C ALA A 94 29.49 2.72 -22.24
N LYS A 95 28.37 2.00 -22.18
CA LYS A 95 28.09 0.93 -23.15
C LYS A 95 27.67 1.47 -24.52
N ALA A 96 26.91 2.58 -24.56
CA ALA A 96 26.61 3.29 -25.79
C ALA A 96 27.70 4.32 -26.08
N PRO A 97 28.24 4.38 -27.31
CA PRO A 97 29.31 5.31 -27.68
C PRO A 97 28.81 6.76 -27.79
N LYS A 98 27.51 6.98 -28.01
CA LYS A 98 26.91 8.30 -28.21
C LYS A 98 25.98 8.62 -27.04
N PHE A 99 26.20 9.78 -26.43
CA PHE A 99 25.36 10.34 -25.36
C PHE A 99 24.10 11.00 -25.94
N VAL A 100 24.28 11.86 -26.93
CA VAL A 100 23.18 12.56 -27.61
C VAL A 100 23.42 12.48 -29.11
N THR A 101 22.37 12.20 -29.87
CA THR A 101 22.35 12.35 -31.33
C THR A 101 21.11 13.12 -31.74
N LEU A 102 21.23 14.00 -32.72
CA LEU A 102 20.09 14.70 -33.30
C LEU A 102 20.30 14.94 -34.79
N ASP A 103 19.22 14.82 -35.56
CA ASP A 103 19.26 14.87 -37.03
C ASP A 103 19.57 16.29 -37.52
N ALA A 104 19.00 17.29 -36.82
CA ALA A 104 19.26 18.69 -37.08
C ALA A 104 18.97 19.56 -35.85
N ALA A 105 19.69 20.66 -35.71
CA ALA A 105 19.41 21.72 -34.76
C ALA A 105 19.31 23.05 -35.51
N HIS A 106 18.26 23.82 -35.21
CA HIS A 106 18.02 25.16 -35.74
C HIS A 106 17.98 26.13 -34.57
N PHE A 107 18.75 27.21 -34.62
CA PHE A 107 18.65 28.24 -33.61
C PHE A 107 18.84 29.63 -34.19
N ASP A 108 18.17 30.60 -33.58
CA ASP A 108 18.33 32.01 -33.91
C ASP A 108 19.20 32.70 -32.87
N LEU A 109 19.95 33.73 -33.28
CA LEU A 109 20.77 34.52 -32.37
C LEU A 109 20.42 36.01 -32.49
N ALA A 110 20.02 36.63 -31.39
CA ALA A 110 19.78 38.06 -31.38
C ALA A 110 21.11 38.81 -31.34
N ILE A 111 21.36 39.67 -32.34
CA ILE A 111 22.65 40.37 -32.48
C ILE A 111 22.77 41.55 -31.51
N LEU A 112 21.72 42.35 -31.35
CA LEU A 112 21.76 43.58 -30.57
C LEU A 112 22.16 43.36 -29.10
N PRO A 113 21.66 42.31 -28.40
CA PRO A 113 22.09 42.02 -27.03
C PRO A 113 23.57 41.66 -26.88
N LEU A 114 24.24 41.20 -27.94
CA LEU A 114 25.66 40.84 -27.90
C LEU A 114 26.55 42.04 -27.54
N PHE A 115 26.16 43.26 -27.94
CA PHE A 115 26.87 44.49 -27.57
C PHE A 115 26.78 44.80 -26.07
N ALA A 116 25.78 44.26 -25.38
CA ALA A 116 25.60 44.35 -23.94
C ALA A 116 26.17 43.13 -23.19
N HIS A 117 26.96 42.28 -23.85
CA HIS A 117 27.46 41.00 -23.32
C HIS A 117 26.34 40.01 -22.96
N GLU A 118 25.21 40.06 -23.67
CA GLU A 118 24.12 39.09 -23.52
C GLU A 118 23.97 38.25 -24.80
N ILE A 119 24.11 36.93 -24.67
CA ILE A 119 23.81 35.95 -25.71
C ILE A 119 22.34 35.55 -25.55
N VAL A 120 21.48 36.11 -26.40
CA VAL A 120 20.05 35.78 -26.39
C VAL A 120 19.75 34.87 -27.57
N ILE A 121 19.26 33.66 -27.28
CA ILE A 121 18.81 32.65 -28.23
C ILE A 121 17.27 32.65 -28.19
N PRO A 122 16.59 33.30 -29.15
CA PRO A 122 15.13 33.43 -29.13
C PRO A 122 14.41 32.08 -29.27
N SER A 123 14.95 31.18 -30.08
CA SER A 123 14.42 29.83 -30.27
C SER A 123 15.52 28.85 -30.64
N ILE A 124 15.44 27.65 -30.08
CA ILE A 124 16.18 26.47 -30.54
C ILE A 124 15.21 25.32 -30.80
N ASP A 125 15.25 24.78 -32.01
CA ASP A 125 14.44 23.66 -32.46
C ASP A 125 15.35 22.49 -32.86
N ILE A 126 15.21 21.37 -32.17
CA ILE A 126 15.97 20.14 -32.45
C ILE A 126 15.08 19.06 -33.07
N VAL A 127 15.65 18.31 -34.00
CA VAL A 127 14.95 17.28 -34.79
C VAL A 127 15.42 15.91 -34.35
N ASN A 128 14.46 15.08 -33.92
CA ASN A 128 14.65 13.69 -33.47
C ASN A 128 15.83 13.49 -32.48
N PRO A 129 15.91 14.25 -31.37
CA PRO A 129 16.90 13.98 -30.34
C PRO A 129 16.77 12.56 -29.76
N ALA A 130 17.88 11.83 -29.73
CA ALA A 130 18.03 10.59 -28.98
C ALA A 130 19.10 10.77 -27.90
N VAL A 131 18.76 10.44 -26.65
CA VAL A 131 19.63 10.58 -25.48
C VAL A 131 19.85 9.22 -24.83
N ASP A 132 21.10 8.92 -24.48
CA ASP A 132 21.48 7.70 -23.79
C ASP A 132 22.05 8.00 -22.40
N LEU A 133 21.26 7.65 -21.39
CA LEU A 133 21.54 7.88 -19.98
C LEU A 133 21.98 6.56 -19.33
N GLU A 134 23.22 6.50 -18.85
CA GLU A 134 23.74 5.32 -18.15
C GLU A 134 24.25 5.68 -16.76
N ARG A 135 23.95 4.84 -15.77
CA ARG A 135 24.55 4.88 -14.43
C ARG A 135 25.06 3.52 -14.00
N LEU A 136 26.32 3.47 -13.60
CA LEU A 136 27.00 2.28 -13.10
C LEU A 136 26.73 2.04 -11.61
N ALA A 137 27.05 0.84 -11.14
CA ALA A 137 26.85 0.43 -9.75
C ALA A 137 27.71 1.23 -8.74
N ASP A 138 28.79 1.87 -9.22
CA ASP A 138 29.68 2.73 -8.43
C ASP A 138 29.19 4.19 -8.33
N GLY A 139 28.05 4.52 -8.95
CA GLY A 139 27.45 5.86 -8.92
C GLY A 139 27.86 6.77 -10.08
N ARG A 140 28.87 6.40 -10.89
CA ARG A 140 29.23 7.16 -12.10
C ARG A 140 28.06 7.16 -13.08
N ASN A 141 27.81 8.30 -13.72
CA ASN A 141 26.69 8.47 -14.64
C ASN A 141 27.07 9.33 -15.85
N THR A 142 26.32 9.19 -16.95
CA THR A 142 26.59 9.90 -18.21
C THR A 142 26.01 11.31 -18.26
N TRP A 143 25.16 11.72 -17.34
CA TRP A 143 24.53 13.05 -17.35
C TRP A 143 25.23 14.10 -16.47
N THR A 144 26.23 13.70 -15.67
CA THR A 144 27.07 14.63 -14.93
C THR A 144 28.26 15.04 -15.79
N PHE A 145 28.39 16.34 -16.05
CA PHE A 145 29.46 16.91 -16.85
C PHE A 145 30.48 17.60 -15.95
N GLN A 146 31.76 17.44 -16.26
CA GLN A 146 32.85 18.14 -15.60
C GLN A 146 33.29 19.29 -16.51
N PHE A 147 32.68 20.45 -16.34
CA PHE A 147 33.06 21.64 -17.08
C PHE A 147 34.40 22.18 -16.57
N GLN A 148 35.24 22.68 -17.47
CA GLN A 148 36.48 23.38 -17.12
C GLN A 148 36.15 24.64 -16.31
N GLN A 149 36.45 24.65 -15.00
CA GLN A 149 36.21 25.81 -14.15
C GLN A 149 37.16 26.95 -14.51
N SER A 150 36.62 28.08 -14.97
CA SER A 150 37.37 29.33 -15.07
C SER A 150 37.45 30.01 -13.71
N SER A 151 38.62 30.53 -13.35
CA SER A 151 38.87 31.24 -12.09
C SER A 151 38.16 32.60 -11.97
N GLN A 152 37.50 33.07 -13.03
CA GLN A 152 36.66 34.27 -13.03
C GLN A 152 35.28 33.98 -13.65
N PRO A 153 34.19 34.63 -13.17
CA PRO A 153 32.87 34.54 -13.78
C PRO A 153 32.91 35.02 -15.23
N SER A 154 32.21 34.32 -16.13
CA SER A 154 32.05 34.79 -17.51
C SER A 154 31.41 36.18 -17.54
N PRO A 155 31.96 37.16 -18.29
CA PRO A 155 31.31 38.44 -18.48
C PRO A 155 30.03 38.34 -19.33
N TRP A 156 29.83 37.21 -20.02
CA TRP A 156 28.67 36.96 -20.87
C TRP A 156 27.53 36.28 -20.11
N LYS A 157 26.31 36.82 -20.25
CA LYS A 157 25.07 36.17 -19.80
C LYS A 157 24.40 35.46 -20.97
N VAL A 158 23.93 34.25 -20.78
CA VAL A 158 23.20 33.49 -21.81
C VAL A 158 21.73 33.40 -21.40
N ARG A 159 20.82 33.69 -22.33
CA ARG A 159 19.37 33.54 -22.16
C ARG A 159 18.78 32.77 -23.33
N LEU A 160 17.97 31.76 -23.03
CA LEU A 160 17.22 30.98 -24.00
C LEU A 160 15.72 31.27 -23.81
N ASP A 161 15.06 31.80 -24.83
CA ASP A 161 13.66 32.22 -24.69
C ASP A 161 12.68 31.07 -25.04
N SER A 162 13.00 30.19 -25.99
CA SER A 162 12.18 29.02 -26.35
C SER A 162 13.02 27.79 -26.77
N PHE A 163 12.53 26.60 -26.41
CA PHE A 163 13.13 25.31 -26.74
C PHE A 163 12.05 24.35 -27.28
N GLY A 164 12.25 23.79 -28.47
CA GLY A 164 11.27 22.96 -29.17
C GLY A 164 11.85 21.70 -29.80
N PHE A 165 11.04 20.64 -29.84
CA PHE A 165 11.30 19.44 -30.66
C PHE A 165 9.99 18.70 -30.92
N ALA A 166 9.86 18.02 -32.07
CA ALA A 166 8.63 17.29 -32.38
C ALA A 166 8.57 15.93 -31.64
N LYS A 167 9.65 15.16 -31.74
CA LYS A 167 9.79 13.82 -31.18
C LYS A 167 11.18 13.61 -30.63
N GLY A 168 11.31 12.83 -29.57
CA GLY A 168 12.59 12.46 -28.97
C GLY A 168 12.54 11.06 -28.38
N THR A 169 13.71 10.48 -28.14
CA THR A 169 13.85 9.18 -27.46
C THR A 169 14.92 9.25 -26.38
N VAL A 170 14.65 8.65 -25.22
CA VAL A 170 15.62 8.52 -24.13
C VAL A 170 15.76 7.05 -23.79
N ALA A 171 16.98 6.53 -23.87
CA ALA A 171 17.34 5.25 -23.29
C ALA A 171 17.92 5.50 -21.89
N TYR A 172 17.35 4.87 -20.86
CA TYR A 172 17.77 5.02 -19.47
C TYR A 172 18.17 3.66 -18.88
N ARG A 173 19.45 3.51 -18.56
CA ARG A 173 20.05 2.30 -18.02
C ARG A 173 20.75 2.59 -16.69
N ASP A 174 20.27 1.99 -15.62
CA ASP A 174 20.74 2.27 -14.27
C ASP A 174 20.98 0.99 -13.49
N ALA A 175 22.26 0.70 -13.22
CA ALA A 175 22.69 -0.48 -12.49
C ALA A 175 22.32 -0.43 -11.01
N ILE A 176 22.17 0.76 -10.41
CA ILE A 176 21.82 0.92 -8.99
C ILE A 176 20.35 0.58 -8.78
N THR A 177 19.46 1.18 -9.57
CA THR A 177 18.01 0.91 -9.45
C THR A 177 17.58 -0.33 -10.24
N LYS A 178 18.47 -0.91 -11.05
CA LYS A 178 18.19 -1.99 -12.00
C LYS A 178 17.11 -1.60 -13.02
N ALA A 179 17.20 -0.39 -13.55
CA ALA A 179 16.28 0.12 -14.58
C ALA A 179 16.91 -0.03 -15.97
N ASP A 180 16.11 -0.43 -16.94
CA ASP A 180 16.43 -0.46 -18.36
C ASP A 180 15.16 -0.05 -19.13
N LEU A 181 15.07 1.22 -19.48
CA LEU A 181 13.86 1.86 -19.99
C LEU A 181 14.14 2.59 -21.30
N THR A 182 13.18 2.51 -22.22
CA THR A 182 13.11 3.35 -23.42
C THR A 182 11.90 4.26 -23.29
N VAL A 183 12.13 5.56 -23.42
CA VAL A 183 11.11 6.60 -23.31
C VAL A 183 11.01 7.33 -24.64
N ALA A 184 9.90 7.20 -25.34
CA ALA A 184 9.56 8.06 -26.48
C ALA A 184 8.84 9.31 -25.97
N ILE A 185 9.21 10.48 -26.50
CA ILE A 185 8.69 11.78 -26.10
C ILE A 185 8.12 12.47 -27.34
N ASP A 186 6.88 12.95 -27.26
CA ASP A 186 6.21 13.70 -28.33
C ASP A 186 5.74 15.05 -27.79
N THR A 187 5.80 16.13 -28.58
CA THR A 187 5.19 17.41 -28.19
C THR A 187 3.67 17.38 -28.33
N LEU A 188 2.99 17.86 -27.28
CA LEU A 188 1.55 18.07 -27.25
C LEU A 188 1.30 19.48 -27.78
N GLY A 189 0.86 19.59 -29.04
CA GLY A 189 0.79 20.87 -29.74
C GLY A 189 0.07 21.99 -28.98
N GLN A 190 -1.10 21.72 -28.39
CA GLN A 190 -1.81 22.67 -27.51
C GLN A 190 -1.58 22.30 -26.04
N PRO A 191 -1.25 23.27 -25.16
CA PRO A 191 -1.07 23.01 -23.73
C PRO A 191 -2.35 22.43 -23.10
N ILE A 192 -2.23 21.30 -22.40
CA ILE A 192 -3.37 20.65 -21.75
C ILE A 192 -3.40 21.06 -20.27
N PRO A 193 -4.52 21.59 -19.74
CA PRO A 193 -4.64 21.95 -18.33
C PRO A 193 -4.55 20.73 -17.39
N LEU A 194 -3.91 20.91 -16.22
CA LEU A 194 -3.80 19.87 -15.21
C LEU A 194 -5.15 19.26 -14.80
N GLY A 195 -6.17 20.11 -14.65
CA GLY A 195 -7.51 19.69 -14.22
C GLY A 195 -8.22 18.73 -15.18
N ASP A 196 -7.99 18.87 -16.49
CA ASP A 196 -8.62 18.01 -17.50
C ASP A 196 -7.98 16.63 -17.52
N VAL A 197 -6.65 16.59 -17.43
CA VAL A 197 -5.89 15.33 -17.32
C VAL A 197 -6.24 14.59 -16.03
N LEU A 198 -6.45 15.32 -14.92
CA LEU A 198 -6.87 14.73 -13.65
C LEU A 198 -8.22 14.01 -13.78
N LYS A 199 -9.21 14.66 -14.42
CA LYS A 199 -10.55 14.08 -14.64
C LYS A 199 -10.49 12.86 -15.55
N GLU A 200 -9.75 12.94 -16.66
CA GLU A 200 -9.55 11.83 -17.61
C GLU A 200 -8.90 10.61 -16.92
N GLN A 201 -7.84 10.85 -16.16
CA GLN A 201 -7.12 9.80 -15.44
C GLN A 201 -8.01 9.17 -14.37
N GLU A 202 -8.78 9.96 -13.63
CA GLU A 202 -9.68 9.45 -12.60
C GLU A 202 -10.72 8.48 -13.16
N GLN A 203 -11.35 8.83 -14.30
CA GLN A 203 -12.30 7.96 -14.99
C GLN A 203 -11.62 6.65 -15.42
N THR A 204 -10.45 6.75 -16.02
CA THR A 204 -9.69 5.59 -16.52
C THR A 204 -9.26 4.66 -15.37
N SER A 205 -8.74 5.23 -14.28
CA SER A 205 -8.30 4.50 -13.09
C SER A 205 -9.46 3.81 -12.38
N ARG A 206 -10.62 4.47 -12.27
CA ARG A 206 -11.84 3.87 -11.67
C ARG A 206 -12.41 2.75 -12.53
N ALA A 207 -12.40 2.88 -13.86
CA ALA A 207 -12.79 1.80 -14.77
C ALA A 207 -11.87 0.58 -14.63
N ALA A 208 -10.56 0.80 -14.51
CA ALA A 208 -9.58 -0.25 -14.28
C ALA A 208 -9.76 -0.94 -12.91
N SER A 209 -10.08 -0.15 -11.89
CA SER A 209 -10.39 -0.66 -10.56
C SER A 209 -11.60 -1.59 -10.62
N ALA A 210 -12.63 -1.28 -11.42
CA ALA A 210 -13.81 -2.14 -11.59
C ALA A 210 -13.48 -3.51 -12.16
N GLN A 211 -12.47 -3.61 -13.03
CA GLN A 211 -11.97 -4.88 -13.54
C GLN A 211 -11.17 -5.64 -12.48
N ARG A 212 -10.49 -4.95 -11.56
CA ARG A 212 -9.60 -5.57 -10.56
C ARG A 212 -10.32 -6.04 -9.30
N VAL A 213 -11.17 -5.19 -8.71
CA VAL A 213 -11.90 -5.47 -7.45
C VAL A 213 -13.40 -5.77 -7.69
N GLY A 214 -13.82 -5.87 -8.95
CA GLY A 214 -15.21 -6.13 -9.36
C GLY A 214 -16.07 -4.87 -9.46
N LYS A 215 -17.23 -4.96 -10.13
CA LYS A 215 -18.14 -3.81 -10.37
C LYS A 215 -18.68 -3.19 -9.08
N ARG A 216 -19.20 -4.02 -8.16
CA ARG A 216 -19.61 -3.56 -6.81
C ARG A 216 -18.43 -2.99 -6.04
N GLY A 217 -17.26 -3.61 -6.23
CA GLY A 217 -15.91 -3.13 -5.93
C GLY A 217 -15.74 -1.63 -6.09
N ALA A 218 -15.63 -1.28 -7.36
CA ALA A 218 -15.33 0.07 -7.82
C ALA A 218 -16.48 1.05 -7.59
N ALA A 219 -17.74 0.61 -7.60
CA ALA A 219 -18.87 1.50 -7.32
C ALA A 219 -18.79 2.07 -5.88
N GLN A 220 -18.48 1.21 -4.90
CA GLN A 220 -18.31 1.65 -3.51
C GLN A 220 -17.07 2.53 -3.31
N LEU A 221 -15.96 2.20 -4.00
CA LEU A 221 -14.75 3.01 -3.98
C LEU A 221 -15.03 4.43 -4.51
N SER A 222 -15.60 4.51 -5.71
CA SER A 222 -15.99 5.77 -6.37
C SER A 222 -16.94 6.61 -5.49
N ALA A 223 -17.92 5.97 -4.85
CA ALA A 223 -18.88 6.67 -3.99
C ALA A 223 -18.21 7.32 -2.78
N LYS A 224 -17.26 6.61 -2.11
CA LYS A 224 -16.50 7.17 -0.98
C LYS A 224 -15.59 8.31 -1.41
N ALA A 225 -14.86 8.14 -2.51
CA ALA A 225 -13.99 9.18 -3.02
C ALA A 225 -14.76 10.45 -3.40
N ASN A 226 -15.93 10.32 -4.01
CA ASN A 226 -16.81 11.44 -4.31
C ASN A 226 -17.35 12.13 -3.04
N ALA A 227 -17.73 11.36 -2.02
CA ALA A 227 -18.19 11.92 -0.75
C ALA A 227 -17.09 12.72 -0.04
N GLN A 228 -15.83 12.25 -0.10
CA GLN A 228 -14.68 12.94 0.48
C GLN A 228 -14.28 14.18 -0.33
N ALA A 229 -14.41 14.14 -1.66
CA ALA A 229 -14.23 15.31 -2.51
C ALA A 229 -15.28 16.40 -2.19
N ALA A 230 -16.54 16.01 -1.99
CA ALA A 230 -17.61 16.94 -1.61
C ALA A 230 -17.37 17.55 -0.22
N SER A 231 -16.90 16.78 0.77
CA SER A 231 -16.63 17.31 2.11
C SER A 231 -15.39 18.22 2.17
N SER A 232 -14.39 17.96 1.35
CA SER A 232 -13.22 18.85 1.25
C SER A 232 -13.55 20.15 0.51
N ALA A 233 -14.40 20.10 -0.52
CA ALA A 233 -14.90 21.29 -1.20
C ALA A 233 -15.72 22.18 -0.26
N SER A 234 -16.64 21.61 0.53
CA SER A 234 -17.44 22.38 1.49
C SER A 234 -16.59 22.97 2.63
N ALA A 235 -15.54 22.26 3.08
CA ALA A 235 -14.59 22.79 4.05
C ALA A 235 -13.76 23.97 3.48
N ALA A 236 -13.37 23.90 2.21
CA ALA A 236 -12.67 24.98 1.53
C ALA A 236 -13.55 26.22 1.31
N GLU A 237 -14.83 26.03 0.97
CA GLU A 237 -15.82 27.11 0.88
C GLU A 237 -16.09 27.78 2.24
N ALA A 238 -16.18 26.99 3.32
CA ALA A 238 -16.31 27.54 4.68
C ALA A 238 -15.06 28.33 5.14
N ALA A 239 -13.87 27.86 4.78
CA ALA A 239 -12.61 28.55 5.07
C ALA A 239 -12.46 29.86 4.27
N SER A 240 -12.95 29.90 3.03
CA SER A 240 -12.92 31.11 2.21
C SER A 240 -14.00 32.12 2.63
N ALA A 241 -15.20 31.66 3.02
CA ALA A 241 -16.25 32.53 3.58
C ALA A 241 -15.82 33.21 4.90
N SER A 242 -15.11 32.48 5.77
CA SER A 242 -14.57 33.05 7.02
C SER A 242 -13.42 34.04 6.78
N SER A 243 -12.65 33.88 5.69
CA SER A 243 -11.64 34.86 5.29
C SER A 243 -12.23 36.13 4.67
N SER A 244 -13.38 36.04 4.00
CA SER A 244 -14.10 37.22 3.47
C SER A 244 -14.78 38.03 4.58
N ASP A 245 -15.25 37.38 5.65
CA ASP A 245 -15.79 38.09 6.83
C ASP A 245 -14.69 38.79 7.65
N ALA A 246 -13.46 38.23 7.68
CA ALA A 246 -12.32 38.91 8.29
C ALA A 246 -11.83 40.11 7.46
N ALA A 247 -11.94 40.06 6.13
CA ALA A 247 -11.60 41.18 5.24
C ALA A 247 -12.66 42.31 5.23
N SER A 248 -13.95 41.97 5.43
CA SER A 248 -15.03 42.98 5.53
C SER A 248 -15.02 43.72 6.88
N ALA A 249 -14.54 43.08 7.96
CA ALA A 249 -14.32 43.71 9.26
C ALA A 249 -13.12 44.70 9.26
N ALA A 250 -12.15 44.53 8.36
CA ALA A 250 -11.03 45.47 8.20
C ALA A 250 -11.37 46.68 7.30
N ALA A 251 -12.41 46.58 6.46
CA ALA A 251 -12.81 47.63 5.52
C ALA A 251 -13.91 48.58 6.05
N THR A 252 -14.44 48.36 7.24
CA THR A 252 -15.47 49.22 7.87
C THR A 252 -14.92 50.40 8.68
N GLY A 253 -13.61 50.65 8.61
CA GLY A 253 -12.93 51.75 9.28
C GLY A 253 -12.31 52.79 8.36
N SER A 254 -13.01 53.28 7.33
CA SER A 254 -12.71 54.56 6.66
C SER A 254 -13.86 54.98 5.74
N GLY A 255 -14.74 55.84 6.24
CA GLY A 255 -15.73 56.51 5.42
C GLY A 255 -15.13 57.66 4.64
N SER A 256 -15.54 57.84 3.38
CA SER A 256 -16.09 59.11 2.86
C SER A 256 -16.36 59.02 1.36
N SER A 257 -17.65 59.20 1.03
CA SER A 257 -18.25 59.94 -0.10
C SER A 257 -17.44 60.17 -1.39
N VAL A 258 -18.02 59.84 -2.56
CA VAL A 258 -18.75 60.79 -3.44
C VAL A 258 -19.30 60.06 -4.68
N SER A 259 -20.43 60.60 -5.13
CA SER A 259 -21.42 60.15 -6.10
C SER A 259 -21.02 60.13 -7.60
N THR A 260 -21.71 59.26 -8.35
CA THR A 260 -22.31 59.42 -9.71
C THR A 260 -21.47 59.95 -10.89
N VAL A 261 -21.49 59.26 -12.04
CA VAL A 261 -22.18 59.63 -13.31
C VAL A 261 -22.13 58.44 -14.31
N ALA A 262 -23.17 58.39 -15.14
CA ALA A 262 -23.58 57.37 -16.09
C ALA A 262 -22.76 57.20 -17.38
N SER A 263 -23.05 56.04 -18.01
CA SER A 263 -22.93 55.54 -19.38
C SER A 263 -22.76 56.52 -20.55
N ALA A 264 -21.90 56.15 -21.53
CA ALA A 264 -22.19 56.23 -22.97
C ALA A 264 -21.15 55.48 -23.84
N SER A 265 -21.63 54.44 -24.54
CA SER A 265 -21.34 53.96 -25.91
C SER A 265 -20.02 54.28 -26.65
N GLY A 266 -19.31 53.21 -27.03
CA GLY A 266 -19.22 52.79 -28.44
C GLY A 266 -17.97 53.16 -29.25
N ALA A 267 -17.12 52.17 -29.57
CA ALA A 267 -16.56 51.98 -30.92
C ALA A 267 -15.83 50.64 -31.03
N SER A 268 -16.23 49.88 -32.04
CA SER A 268 -15.64 48.66 -32.57
C SER A 268 -14.18 48.82 -33.01
N GLY A 269 -13.33 47.89 -32.58
CA GLY A 269 -12.00 47.66 -33.15
C GLY A 269 -11.65 46.19 -33.01
N ALA A 270 -11.72 45.46 -34.12
CA ALA A 270 -11.30 44.07 -34.20
C ALA A 270 -9.77 43.97 -33.98
N SER A 271 -9.38 43.32 -32.89
CA SER A 271 -8.05 42.72 -32.74
C SER A 271 -8.24 41.34 -32.13
N GLY A 272 -7.69 40.32 -32.78
CA GLY A 272 -7.87 38.91 -32.44
C GLY A 272 -7.74 38.65 -30.95
N ALA A 273 -8.76 38.00 -30.40
CA ALA A 273 -8.72 37.46 -29.06
C ALA A 273 -7.54 36.49 -28.98
N ALA A 274 -6.42 36.96 -28.42
CA ALA A 274 -5.50 36.08 -27.74
C ALA A 274 -6.32 35.38 -26.66
N ALA A 275 -6.66 34.11 -26.90
CA ALA A 275 -7.27 33.26 -25.90
C ALA A 275 -6.47 33.42 -24.62
N ALA A 276 -7.13 33.86 -23.54
CA ALA A 276 -6.51 33.98 -22.23
C ALA A 276 -5.85 32.62 -21.92
N ALA A 277 -4.52 32.61 -21.85
CA ALA A 277 -3.77 31.40 -21.56
C ALA A 277 -4.28 30.84 -20.22
N PRO A 278 -4.58 29.53 -20.11
CA PRO A 278 -5.06 28.96 -18.86
C PRO A 278 -4.05 29.26 -17.75
N SER A 279 -4.51 29.92 -16.68
CA SER A 279 -3.70 30.42 -15.57
C SER A 279 -3.34 29.30 -14.58
N GLY A 280 -2.70 28.23 -15.06
CA GLY A 280 -2.32 27.07 -14.26
C GLY A 280 -1.27 26.20 -14.96
N PRO A 281 -0.68 25.21 -14.27
CA PRO A 281 0.33 24.34 -14.85
C PRO A 281 -0.26 23.53 -16.01
N THR A 282 0.44 23.56 -17.16
CA THR A 282 0.03 22.89 -18.40
C THR A 282 1.04 21.84 -18.85
N TYR A 283 0.53 20.79 -19.47
CA TYR A 283 1.37 19.76 -20.09
C TYR A 283 1.77 20.18 -21.50
N ALA A 284 3.04 19.91 -21.84
CA ALA A 284 3.64 20.21 -23.15
C ALA A 284 4.18 18.96 -23.85
N PHE A 285 4.47 17.88 -23.12
CA PHE A 285 5.02 16.65 -23.69
C PHE A 285 4.21 15.43 -23.29
N GLY A 286 4.02 14.52 -24.24
CA GLY A 286 3.54 13.16 -24.03
C GLY A 286 4.72 12.20 -23.98
N LEU A 287 4.60 11.18 -23.13
CA LEU A 287 5.61 10.15 -22.93
C LEU A 287 5.00 8.77 -23.22
N LYS A 288 5.81 7.90 -23.80
CA LYS A 288 5.57 6.46 -23.81
C LYS A 288 6.81 5.75 -23.28
N VAL A 289 6.63 4.89 -22.29
CA VAL A 289 7.70 4.19 -21.60
C VAL A 289 7.52 2.69 -21.79
N ASP A 290 8.60 2.00 -22.15
CA ASP A 290 8.66 0.55 -22.25
C ASP A 290 10.01 0.06 -21.71
N GLY A 291 10.05 -1.08 -21.03
CA GLY A 291 11.32 -1.65 -20.53
C GLY A 291 11.16 -2.56 -19.32
N ARG A 292 12.18 -2.57 -18.45
CA ARG A 292 12.19 -3.34 -17.20
C ARG A 292 12.73 -2.51 -16.04
N TYR A 293 12.19 -2.75 -14.85
CA TYR A 293 12.68 -2.20 -13.60
C TYR A 293 12.77 -3.31 -12.55
N LYS A 294 13.95 -3.54 -11.99
CA LYS A 294 14.23 -4.64 -11.06
C LYS A 294 13.70 -6.00 -11.58
N ASN A 295 13.93 -6.27 -12.87
CA ASN A 295 13.45 -7.43 -13.63
C ASN A 295 11.92 -7.52 -13.84
N VAL A 296 11.13 -6.56 -13.38
CA VAL A 296 9.69 -6.49 -13.66
C VAL A 296 9.47 -5.75 -14.98
N PRO A 297 8.72 -6.31 -15.96
CA PRO A 297 8.40 -5.59 -17.18
C PRO A 297 7.53 -4.37 -16.87
N ILE A 298 7.90 -3.22 -17.45
CA ILE A 298 7.20 -1.95 -17.32
C ILE A 298 6.75 -1.47 -18.69
N ASN A 299 5.51 -1.02 -18.78
CA ASN A 299 5.03 -0.19 -19.88
C ASN A 299 4.07 0.88 -19.38
N GLY A 300 3.94 1.97 -20.12
CA GLY A 300 3.03 3.03 -19.73
C GLY A 300 3.13 4.27 -20.60
N THR A 301 2.33 5.26 -20.23
CA THR A 301 2.32 6.58 -20.85
C THR A 301 2.37 7.66 -19.79
N GLY A 302 2.79 8.86 -20.16
CA GLY A 302 2.83 9.99 -19.25
C GLY A 302 2.66 11.33 -19.96
N LYS A 303 2.53 12.40 -19.19
CA LYS A 303 2.57 13.78 -19.67
C LYS A 303 3.45 14.61 -18.74
N LEU A 304 4.22 15.54 -19.29
CA LEU A 304 5.12 16.45 -18.54
C LEU A 304 4.89 17.91 -18.94
N GLY A 305 5.23 18.83 -18.04
CA GLY A 305 5.34 20.26 -18.32
C GLY A 305 6.47 20.59 -19.31
N GLY A 306 6.50 21.85 -19.76
CA GLY A 306 7.52 22.37 -20.68
C GLY A 306 8.94 22.31 -20.13
N VAL A 307 9.96 22.05 -20.98
CA VAL A 307 11.37 21.90 -20.55
C VAL A 307 11.89 23.15 -19.84
N LEU A 308 11.51 24.34 -20.29
CA LEU A 308 11.95 25.60 -19.68
C LEU A 308 11.37 25.84 -18.28
N ALA A 309 10.24 25.20 -17.95
CA ALA A 309 9.66 25.29 -16.60
C ALA A 309 10.49 24.50 -15.57
N ILE A 310 11.44 23.67 -16.00
CA ILE A 310 12.30 22.88 -15.10
C ILE A 310 13.27 23.78 -14.33
N GLU A 311 13.73 24.88 -14.92
CA GLU A 311 14.67 25.82 -14.27
C GLU A 311 14.01 26.66 -13.17
N ASN A 312 12.68 26.77 -13.17
CA ASN A 312 11.96 27.60 -12.21
C ASN A 312 11.61 26.83 -10.94
N ALA A 313 12.43 26.98 -9.90
CA ALA A 313 12.24 26.32 -8.61
C ALA A 313 10.89 26.66 -7.91
N THR A 314 10.23 27.77 -8.28
CA THR A 314 9.01 28.24 -7.60
C THR A 314 7.72 27.83 -8.29
N GLN A 315 7.77 27.41 -9.56
CA GLN A 315 6.56 27.03 -10.31
C GLN A 315 6.28 25.53 -10.19
N PRO A 316 5.04 25.12 -9.89
CA PRO A 316 4.66 23.71 -9.87
C PRO A 316 4.80 23.09 -11.27
N PHE A 317 5.67 22.09 -11.39
CA PHE A 317 5.91 21.39 -12.65
C PHE A 317 4.92 20.23 -12.81
N PRO A 318 4.00 20.25 -13.79
CA PRO A 318 2.97 19.22 -13.91
C PRO A 318 3.55 17.89 -14.40
N LEU A 319 3.13 16.80 -13.76
CA LEU A 319 3.48 15.42 -14.10
C LEU A 319 2.22 14.54 -14.07
N GLN A 320 2.07 13.73 -15.11
CA GLN A 320 1.15 12.60 -15.15
C GLN A 320 1.91 11.35 -15.61
N ALA A 321 1.58 10.20 -15.01
CA ALA A 321 2.04 8.91 -15.48
C ALA A 321 0.97 7.84 -15.22
N ASP A 322 0.83 6.90 -16.15
CA ASP A 322 -0.01 5.71 -16.03
C ASP A 322 0.82 4.51 -16.50
N VAL A 323 1.26 3.72 -15.54
CA VAL A 323 2.31 2.73 -15.71
C VAL A 323 1.86 1.39 -15.15
N LYS A 324 2.10 0.32 -15.91
CA LYS A 324 1.92 -1.06 -15.48
C LYS A 324 3.29 -1.70 -15.27
N ALA A 325 3.54 -2.17 -14.05
CA ALA A 325 4.72 -2.94 -13.67
C ALA A 325 4.27 -4.34 -13.23
N GLY A 326 4.46 -5.33 -14.10
CA GLY A 326 3.94 -6.69 -13.89
C GLY A 326 2.42 -6.70 -13.78
N ASP A 327 1.89 -7.09 -12.62
CA ASP A 327 0.44 -7.11 -12.33
C ASP A 327 -0.08 -5.84 -11.64
N THR A 328 0.84 -4.95 -11.26
CA THR A 328 0.59 -3.68 -10.57
C THR A 328 0.42 -2.56 -11.58
N ARG A 329 -0.62 -1.74 -11.41
CA ARG A 329 -0.82 -0.50 -12.17
C ARG A 329 -0.77 0.68 -11.20
N LEU A 330 0.04 1.67 -11.56
CA LEU A 330 0.25 2.92 -10.87
C LEU A 330 -0.18 4.04 -11.81
N ALA A 331 -1.09 4.90 -11.37
CA ALA A 331 -1.37 6.15 -12.06
C ALA A 331 -1.21 7.33 -11.10
N ILE A 332 -0.54 8.38 -11.57
CA ILE A 332 -0.30 9.62 -10.81
C ILE A 332 -0.63 10.82 -11.67
N VAL A 333 -1.20 11.85 -11.04
CA VAL A 333 -1.40 13.19 -11.63
C VAL A 333 -1.11 14.23 -10.57
N GLY A 334 -0.28 15.22 -10.86
CA GLY A 334 -0.03 16.30 -9.92
C GLY A 334 1.17 17.14 -10.32
N THR A 335 1.91 17.63 -9.33
CA THR A 335 3.01 18.57 -9.54
C THR A 335 4.27 18.22 -8.76
N LEU A 336 5.42 18.57 -9.33
CA LEU A 336 6.73 18.58 -8.69
C LEU A 336 7.11 20.01 -8.33
N THR A 337 7.74 20.18 -7.17
CA THR A 337 8.38 21.45 -6.76
C THR A 337 9.87 21.31 -6.95
N ASP A 338 10.49 22.31 -7.59
CA ASP A 338 11.92 22.35 -7.93
C ASP A 338 12.38 21.02 -8.58
N PRO A 339 11.98 20.74 -9.83
CA PRO A 339 12.25 19.47 -10.49
C PRO A 339 13.75 19.20 -10.72
N MET A 340 14.61 20.23 -10.73
CA MET A 340 16.07 20.06 -10.82
C MET A 340 16.67 19.43 -9.57
N HIS A 341 16.17 19.81 -8.39
CA HIS A 341 16.62 19.26 -7.11
C HIS A 341 15.64 18.22 -6.52
N LEU A 342 14.51 17.98 -7.19
CA LEU A 342 13.40 17.13 -6.76
C LEU A 342 12.92 17.48 -5.34
N ALA A 343 12.65 18.73 -5.01
CA ALA A 343 12.40 19.12 -3.61
C ALA A 343 11.13 18.46 -3.00
N ALA A 344 10.00 18.50 -3.70
CA ALA A 344 8.73 17.98 -3.20
C ALA A 344 7.77 17.51 -4.30
N ILE A 345 6.81 16.66 -3.93
CA ILE A 345 5.71 16.20 -4.79
C ILE A 345 4.36 16.41 -4.10
N ASP A 346 3.35 16.70 -4.92
CA ASP A 346 1.94 16.67 -4.55
C ASP A 346 1.15 16.01 -5.68
N LEU A 347 0.73 14.77 -5.45
CA LEU A 347 0.17 13.90 -6.46
C LEU A 347 -1.17 13.32 -6.01
N ARG A 348 -2.14 13.22 -6.92
CA ARG A 348 -3.22 12.24 -6.82
C ARG A 348 -2.68 10.89 -7.29
N LEU A 349 -2.83 9.87 -6.46
CA LEU A 349 -2.32 8.52 -6.68
C LEU A 349 -3.48 7.54 -6.83
N TRP A 350 -3.42 6.68 -7.84
CA TRP A 350 -4.21 5.47 -7.98
C TRP A 350 -3.29 4.26 -8.07
N LEU A 351 -3.51 3.27 -7.22
CA LEU A 351 -2.68 2.08 -7.13
C LEU A 351 -3.54 0.82 -7.06
N GLN A 352 -3.28 -0.15 -7.94
CA GLN A 352 -4.01 -1.42 -7.97
C GLN A 352 -3.11 -2.59 -8.35
N GLY A 353 -3.42 -3.79 -7.86
CA GLY A 353 -2.62 -5.00 -8.10
C GLY A 353 -3.33 -6.28 -7.67
N THR A 354 -2.69 -7.45 -7.86
CA THR A 354 -3.26 -8.72 -7.39
C THR A 354 -2.98 -9.00 -5.92
N SER A 355 -1.84 -8.53 -5.40
CA SER A 355 -1.45 -8.60 -3.98
C SER A 355 -0.58 -7.41 -3.61
N MET A 356 -0.78 -6.83 -2.43
CA MET A 356 0.06 -5.72 -1.94
C MET A 356 1.52 -6.14 -1.73
N SER A 357 1.77 -7.42 -1.46
CA SER A 357 3.13 -7.98 -1.28
C SER A 357 4.03 -7.85 -2.52
N HIS A 358 3.46 -7.67 -3.71
CA HIS A 358 4.23 -7.49 -4.96
C HIS A 358 4.89 -6.11 -5.03
N LEU A 359 4.40 -5.13 -4.28
CA LEU A 359 5.00 -3.80 -4.20
C LEU A 359 6.43 -3.83 -3.65
N TYR A 360 6.76 -4.83 -2.82
CA TYR A 360 8.11 -4.99 -2.26
C TYR A 360 9.21 -5.00 -3.33
N GLN A 361 8.99 -5.69 -4.46
CA GLN A 361 9.99 -5.73 -5.54
C GLN A 361 10.19 -4.35 -6.18
N LEU A 362 9.15 -3.52 -6.22
CA LEU A 362 9.19 -2.19 -6.84
C LEU A 362 9.74 -1.15 -5.85
N THR A 363 9.17 -1.08 -4.66
CA THR A 363 9.38 0.02 -3.70
C THR A 363 10.30 -0.34 -2.53
N GLY A 364 10.53 -1.62 -2.26
CA GLY A 364 11.21 -2.10 -1.05
C GLY A 364 10.32 -2.10 0.20
N ILE A 365 9.07 -1.66 0.11
CA ILE A 365 8.14 -1.64 1.24
C ILE A 365 7.55 -3.03 1.47
N THR A 366 7.71 -3.58 2.68
CA THR A 366 7.11 -4.86 3.06
C THR A 366 5.63 -4.67 3.39
N LEU A 367 4.76 -5.34 2.63
CA LEU A 367 3.31 -5.34 2.82
C LEU A 367 2.80 -6.79 2.82
N PRO A 368 1.71 -7.09 3.54
CA PRO A 368 1.20 -8.46 3.64
C PRO A 368 0.65 -8.94 2.30
N ASP A 369 0.51 -10.27 2.17
CA ASP A 369 -0.25 -10.88 1.10
C ASP A 369 -1.74 -10.54 1.24
N THR A 370 -2.37 -10.15 0.13
CA THR A 370 -3.77 -9.73 0.10
C THR A 370 -4.48 -10.29 -1.14
N PRO A 371 -5.82 -10.33 -1.15
CA PRO A 371 -6.57 -10.41 -2.40
C PRO A 371 -6.31 -9.19 -3.30
N PRO A 372 -6.85 -9.18 -4.53
CA PRO A 372 -6.75 -8.04 -5.43
C PRO A 372 -7.22 -6.75 -4.76
N TYR A 373 -6.45 -5.68 -4.97
CA TYR A 373 -6.68 -4.41 -4.32
C TYR A 373 -6.69 -3.25 -5.32
N ALA A 374 -7.35 -2.17 -4.93
CA ALA A 374 -7.33 -0.88 -5.61
C ALA A 374 -7.46 0.23 -4.55
N THR A 375 -6.61 1.25 -4.62
CA THR A 375 -6.63 2.41 -3.72
C THR A 375 -6.49 3.70 -4.50
N GLU A 376 -7.06 4.78 -3.97
CA GLU A 376 -6.90 6.13 -4.48
C GLU A 376 -6.80 7.16 -3.34
N GLY A 377 -5.94 8.16 -3.48
CA GLY A 377 -5.71 9.18 -2.45
C GLY A 377 -4.68 10.23 -2.88
N ARG A 378 -4.27 11.09 -1.95
CA ARG A 378 -3.26 12.14 -2.20
C ARG A 378 -1.91 11.70 -1.62
N LEU A 379 -0.87 11.71 -2.43
CA LEU A 379 0.51 11.44 -2.04
C LEU A 379 1.29 12.75 -2.05
N ILE A 380 1.74 13.17 -0.87
CA ILE A 380 2.61 14.34 -0.69
C ILE A 380 3.96 13.83 -0.20
N GLY A 381 5.06 14.41 -0.67
CA GLY A 381 6.37 14.00 -0.21
C GLY A 381 7.41 15.10 -0.35
N ASN A 382 8.42 15.04 0.49
CA ASN A 382 9.60 15.87 0.42
C ASN A 382 10.81 14.96 0.25
N PHE A 383 11.64 15.27 -0.73
CA PHE A 383 12.88 14.53 -0.92
C PHE A 383 14.00 15.24 -0.18
N LYS A 384 14.69 14.46 0.65
CA LYS A 384 15.94 14.86 1.29
C LYS A 384 16.88 13.67 1.20
N PRO A 385 18.16 13.87 0.87
CA PRO A 385 19.14 12.79 0.91
C PRO A 385 19.05 12.07 2.26
N HIS A 386 18.83 10.75 2.22
CA HIS A 386 18.71 9.87 3.40
C HIS A 386 17.57 10.19 4.40
N ALA A 387 16.73 11.19 4.14
CA ALA A 387 15.68 11.67 5.05
C ALA A 387 14.38 12.03 4.32
N SER A 388 14.11 11.38 3.19
CA SER A 388 12.89 11.61 2.41
C SER A 388 11.64 11.17 3.17
N THR A 389 10.57 11.94 3.06
CA THR A 389 9.30 11.68 3.76
C THR A 389 8.15 11.70 2.77
N PHE A 390 7.22 10.77 2.91
CA PHE A 390 6.02 10.66 2.06
C PHE A 390 4.80 10.42 2.94
N ARG A 391 3.67 11.01 2.56
CA ARG A 391 2.37 10.85 3.22
C ARG A 391 1.32 10.54 2.17
N TYR A 392 0.69 9.38 2.30
CA TYR A 392 -0.49 9.00 1.53
C TYR A 392 -1.73 9.28 2.37
N GLU A 393 -2.35 10.43 2.11
CA GLU A 393 -3.38 11.02 2.96
C GLU A 393 -4.78 10.65 2.52
N ASN A 394 -5.61 10.35 3.53
CA ASN A 394 -7.05 10.14 3.40
C ASN A 394 -7.39 9.27 2.19
N PHE A 395 -6.62 8.21 1.98
CA PHE A 395 -6.83 7.34 0.85
C PHE A 395 -8.05 6.46 1.12
N ASN A 396 -8.74 6.10 0.05
CA ASN A 396 -9.79 5.10 0.06
C ASN A 396 -9.36 3.93 -0.82
N GLY A 397 -9.90 2.76 -0.52
CA GLY A 397 -9.50 1.55 -1.21
C GLY A 397 -10.39 0.37 -0.95
N ARG A 398 -10.17 -0.66 -1.75
CA ARG A 398 -10.78 -1.98 -1.69
C ARG A 398 -9.69 -3.03 -1.66
N VAL A 399 -9.88 -4.03 -0.81
CA VAL A 399 -9.04 -5.23 -0.74
C VAL A 399 -9.97 -6.41 -0.76
N GLY A 400 -10.07 -7.09 -1.91
CA GLY A 400 -11.09 -8.08 -2.14
C GLY A 400 -12.51 -7.52 -1.91
N GLY A 401 -13.24 -8.12 -0.99
CA GLY A 401 -14.58 -7.70 -0.58
C GLY A 401 -14.61 -6.57 0.47
N SER A 402 -13.48 -6.22 1.06
CA SER A 402 -13.35 -5.27 2.17
C SER A 402 -13.03 -3.86 1.69
N ASP A 403 -13.47 -2.83 2.42
CA ASP A 403 -12.93 -1.47 2.26
C ASP A 403 -11.71 -1.25 3.15
N LEU A 404 -10.83 -0.38 2.70
CA LEU A 404 -9.64 0.05 3.44
C LEU A 404 -9.41 1.53 3.16
N GLY A 405 -9.24 2.34 4.19
CA GLY A 405 -8.84 3.73 4.03
C GLY A 405 -8.06 4.23 5.23
N GLY A 406 -7.47 5.41 5.10
CA GLY A 406 -6.69 6.00 6.19
C GLY A 406 -5.57 6.90 5.69
N THR A 407 -4.57 7.08 6.55
CA THR A 407 -3.38 7.87 6.24
C THR A 407 -2.13 7.09 6.65
N LEU A 408 -1.18 6.97 5.73
CA LEU A 408 0.12 6.34 5.97
C LEU A 408 1.24 7.34 5.71
N ALA A 409 2.26 7.32 6.54
CA ALA A 409 3.48 8.09 6.42
C ALA A 409 4.67 7.14 6.31
N TYR A 410 5.50 7.33 5.29
CA TYR A 410 6.78 6.66 5.12
C TYR A 410 7.89 7.68 5.36
N ALA A 411 8.79 7.36 6.27
CA ALA A 411 9.99 8.15 6.54
C ALA A 411 11.22 7.30 6.26
N GLN A 412 12.08 7.76 5.36
CA GLN A 412 13.39 7.18 5.15
C GLN A 412 14.29 7.50 6.36
N GLY A 413 15.10 6.54 6.77
CA GLY A 413 16.06 6.69 7.84
C GLY A 413 17.03 5.52 7.88
N GLU A 414 18.12 5.67 8.65
CA GLU A 414 19.10 4.61 8.91
C GLU A 414 18.91 4.07 10.34
N PRO A 415 19.07 2.75 10.56
CA PRO A 415 19.43 1.72 9.58
C PRO A 415 18.27 1.29 8.66
N ARG A 416 17.02 1.69 8.96
CA ARG A 416 15.82 1.26 8.24
C ARG A 416 14.79 2.39 8.13
N PRO A 417 13.97 2.41 7.07
CA PRO A 417 12.83 3.31 6.99
C PRO A 417 11.71 2.90 7.95
N LYS A 418 10.85 3.86 8.32
CA LYS A 418 9.67 3.65 9.16
C LYS A 418 8.38 3.91 8.38
N LEU A 419 7.45 2.96 8.40
CA LEU A 419 6.07 3.13 7.94
C LEU A 419 5.15 3.33 9.15
N SER A 420 4.35 4.39 9.18
CA SER A 420 3.45 4.67 10.30
C SER A 420 2.09 5.16 9.84
N GLY A 421 1.06 5.01 10.67
CA GLY A 421 -0.24 5.62 10.38
C GLY A 421 -1.43 4.86 10.94
N GLU A 422 -2.61 5.24 10.46
CA GLU A 422 -3.88 4.69 10.93
C GLU A 422 -4.72 4.25 9.73
N LEU A 423 -5.24 3.04 9.83
CA LEU A 423 -6.02 2.37 8.81
C LEU A 423 -7.38 1.96 9.38
N VAL A 424 -8.43 2.20 8.61
CA VAL A 424 -9.81 1.91 8.98
C VAL A 424 -10.51 1.13 7.87
N SER A 425 -11.23 0.08 8.26
CA SER A 425 -12.15 -0.68 7.44
C SER A 425 -13.55 -0.60 8.05
N ASN A 426 -14.54 -0.13 7.29
CA ASN A 426 -15.93 -0.07 7.76
C ASN A 426 -16.62 -1.44 7.61
N LEU A 427 -16.26 -2.16 6.56
CA LEU A 427 -16.62 -3.52 6.23
C LEU A 427 -15.34 -4.29 5.93
N LEU A 428 -14.99 -5.16 6.87
CA LEU A 428 -13.91 -6.11 6.76
C LEU A 428 -14.52 -7.49 6.55
N GLN A 429 -14.04 -8.25 5.57
CA GLN A 429 -14.41 -9.65 5.38
C GLN A 429 -13.26 -10.52 5.85
N PHE A 430 -13.56 -11.55 6.66
CA PHE A 430 -12.54 -12.45 7.18
C PHE A 430 -11.80 -13.19 6.06
N SER A 431 -12.49 -13.48 4.94
CA SER A 431 -11.88 -14.07 3.75
C SER A 431 -10.76 -13.22 3.15
N ASP A 432 -10.81 -11.90 3.33
CA ASP A 432 -9.79 -11.00 2.80
C ASP A 432 -8.57 -10.88 3.73
N LEU A 433 -8.71 -11.28 5.00
CA LEU A 433 -7.61 -11.44 5.95
C LEU A 433 -6.94 -12.82 5.84
N ALA A 434 -7.60 -13.79 5.19
CA ALA A 434 -7.11 -15.16 5.10
C ALA A 434 -5.71 -15.29 4.47
N PRO A 435 -5.34 -14.54 3.40
CA PRO A 435 -3.99 -14.61 2.85
C PRO A 435 -2.89 -14.19 3.83
N VAL A 436 -3.18 -13.28 4.77
CA VAL A 436 -2.20 -12.82 5.78
C VAL A 436 -1.73 -13.97 6.68
N ILE A 437 -2.60 -14.95 6.91
CA ILE A 437 -2.33 -16.14 7.72
C ILE A 437 -2.25 -17.42 6.88
N GLY A 438 -2.19 -17.31 5.55
CA GLY A 438 -2.10 -18.47 4.64
C GLY A 438 -3.35 -19.36 4.58
N ALA A 439 -4.49 -18.88 5.07
CA ALA A 439 -5.76 -19.61 5.15
C ALA A 439 -6.64 -19.44 3.90
N ASP A 440 -6.11 -18.86 2.82
CA ASP A 440 -6.84 -18.62 1.58
C ASP A 440 -6.92 -19.86 0.67
N THR A 441 -7.78 -19.78 -0.34
CA THR A 441 -8.04 -20.91 -1.25
C THR A 441 -6.87 -21.16 -2.18
N ALA A 442 -6.72 -22.39 -2.70
CA ALA A 442 -5.67 -22.71 -3.68
C ALA A 442 -5.72 -21.80 -4.92
N ALA A 443 -6.92 -21.40 -5.36
CA ALA A 443 -7.09 -20.45 -6.47
C ALA A 443 -6.60 -19.04 -6.11
N SER A 444 -6.78 -18.61 -4.86
CA SER A 444 -6.25 -17.33 -4.36
C SER A 444 -4.72 -17.36 -4.31
N LYS A 445 -4.13 -18.42 -3.76
CA LYS A 445 -2.67 -18.64 -3.71
C LYS A 445 -2.04 -18.61 -5.09
N ALA A 446 -2.61 -19.35 -6.04
CA ALA A 446 -2.15 -19.39 -7.42
C ALA A 446 -2.15 -18.00 -8.09
N LYS A 447 -3.17 -17.17 -7.83
CA LYS A 447 -3.23 -15.79 -8.35
C LYS A 447 -2.14 -14.87 -7.78
N ARG A 448 -1.71 -15.11 -6.55
CA ARG A 448 -0.60 -14.38 -5.90
C ARG A 448 0.78 -14.98 -6.21
N GLY A 449 0.84 -16.02 -7.04
CA GLY A 449 2.08 -16.72 -7.37
C GLY A 449 2.61 -17.63 -6.25
N ASP A 450 1.76 -18.04 -5.30
CA ASP A 450 2.10 -19.02 -4.27
C ASP A 450 1.67 -20.44 -4.71
N THR A 451 2.58 -21.40 -4.52
CA THR A 451 2.40 -22.81 -4.93
C THR A 451 2.22 -23.76 -3.74
N THR A 452 2.11 -23.23 -2.52
CA THR A 452 2.01 -24.03 -1.31
C THR A 452 0.70 -24.81 -1.27
N ARG A 453 0.81 -26.15 -1.21
CA ARG A 453 -0.35 -27.04 -1.14
C ARG A 453 -0.69 -27.37 0.31
N GLN A 454 -1.93 -27.07 0.72
CA GLN A 454 -2.47 -27.51 2.01
C GLN A 454 -2.61 -29.05 2.01
N PRO A 455 -2.01 -29.77 2.98
CA PRO A 455 -2.14 -31.23 3.05
C PRO A 455 -3.59 -31.67 3.26
N PRO A 456 -4.02 -32.79 2.63
CA PRO A 456 -5.35 -33.34 2.87
C PRO A 456 -5.50 -33.72 4.35
N GLY A 457 -6.67 -33.46 4.92
CA GLY A 457 -6.96 -33.78 6.34
C GLY A 457 -6.55 -32.71 7.36
N ARG A 458 -5.72 -31.72 6.96
CA ARG A 458 -5.29 -30.62 7.83
C ARG A 458 -6.15 -29.36 7.65
N VAL A 459 -6.46 -28.69 8.75
CA VAL A 459 -7.16 -27.41 8.87
C VAL A 459 -6.22 -26.24 9.15
N LEU A 460 -5.07 -26.44 9.83
CA LEU A 460 -4.13 -25.36 10.12
C LEU A 460 -3.28 -25.00 8.89
N PRO A 461 -3.18 -23.71 8.52
CA PRO A 461 -2.39 -23.28 7.36
C PRO A 461 -0.92 -23.65 7.43
N VAL A 462 -0.38 -24.21 6.35
CA VAL A 462 1.05 -24.55 6.23
C VAL A 462 1.89 -23.53 5.45
N GLU A 463 1.27 -22.52 4.84
CA GLU A 463 1.98 -21.44 4.13
C GLU A 463 2.87 -20.66 5.09
N THR A 464 4.11 -20.44 4.66
CA THR A 464 5.14 -19.85 5.51
C THR A 464 5.11 -18.33 5.45
N PHE A 465 5.29 -17.67 6.59
CA PHE A 465 5.51 -16.24 6.66
C PHE A 465 6.83 -15.85 5.99
N ARG A 466 6.83 -14.73 5.24
CA ARG A 466 8.01 -14.18 4.58
C ARG A 466 8.82 -13.28 5.53
N THR A 467 9.43 -13.90 6.54
CA THR A 467 10.18 -13.20 7.59
C THR A 467 11.48 -12.57 7.07
N ASP A 468 11.99 -13.01 5.93
CA ASP A 468 13.14 -12.41 5.23
C ASP A 468 12.95 -10.92 4.95
N ARG A 469 11.70 -10.48 4.80
CA ARG A 469 11.34 -9.08 4.50
C ARG A 469 11.05 -8.24 5.74
N TRP A 470 10.99 -8.85 6.92
CA TRP A 470 10.61 -8.14 8.16
C TRP A 470 11.71 -7.21 8.67
N ARG A 471 12.94 -7.39 8.22
CA ARG A 471 14.06 -6.46 8.49
C ARG A 471 14.21 -5.36 7.42
N ALA A 472 13.35 -5.31 6.40
CA ALA A 472 13.45 -4.30 5.35
C ALA A 472 12.95 -2.92 5.81
N LEU A 473 12.04 -2.86 6.79
CA LEU A 473 11.52 -1.62 7.37
C LEU A 473 10.97 -1.86 8.78
N ASP A 474 10.88 -0.79 9.55
CA ASP A 474 10.12 -0.76 10.79
C ASP A 474 8.70 -0.21 10.53
N ALA A 475 7.70 -0.68 11.27
CA ALA A 475 6.30 -0.29 11.09
C ALA A 475 5.61 0.05 12.42
N ASP A 476 4.68 0.99 12.38
CA ASP A 476 3.89 1.47 13.53
C ASP A 476 2.50 1.89 13.04
N VAL A 477 1.63 0.90 12.86
CA VAL A 477 0.34 1.06 12.18
C VAL A 477 -0.80 0.61 13.08
N LYS A 478 -1.79 1.48 13.29
CA LYS A 478 -3.04 1.10 13.95
C LYS A 478 -4.07 0.69 12.90
N PHE A 479 -4.73 -0.44 13.09
CA PHE A 479 -5.76 -0.93 12.21
C PHE A 479 -7.08 -1.15 12.96
N THR A 480 -8.16 -0.57 12.44
CA THR A 480 -9.51 -0.67 13.01
C THR A 480 -10.50 -1.20 11.97
N GLY A 481 -11.11 -2.36 12.23
CA GLY A 481 -12.21 -2.93 11.47
C GLY A 481 -13.53 -2.80 12.23
N ARG A 482 -14.45 -1.93 11.80
CA ARG A 482 -15.71 -1.66 12.52
C ARG A 482 -16.67 -2.86 12.46
N LYS A 483 -16.88 -3.41 11.27
CA LYS A 483 -17.74 -4.58 11.04
C LYS A 483 -16.93 -5.69 10.37
N LEU A 484 -16.84 -6.87 11.00
CA LEU A 484 -16.11 -8.02 10.45
C LEU A 484 -17.07 -9.17 10.07
N ILE A 485 -17.17 -9.48 8.79
CA ILE A 485 -18.03 -10.56 8.30
C ILE A 485 -17.17 -11.79 8.05
N LYS A 486 -17.29 -12.82 8.90
CA LYS A 486 -16.70 -14.16 8.67
C LYS A 486 -17.67 -15.10 7.98
N SER A 487 -18.90 -15.15 8.47
CA SER A 487 -20.05 -15.84 7.88
C SER A 487 -21.32 -15.16 8.37
N ALA A 488 -22.47 -15.43 7.73
CA ALA A 488 -23.75 -14.83 8.14
C ALA A 488 -24.14 -15.15 9.60
N ASN A 489 -23.61 -16.23 10.17
CA ASN A 489 -24.07 -16.80 11.44
C ASN A 489 -23.11 -16.59 12.63
N LEU A 490 -21.88 -16.14 12.39
CA LEU A 490 -20.91 -15.80 13.44
C LEU A 490 -20.28 -14.43 13.13
N PRO A 491 -21.00 -13.32 13.42
CA PRO A 491 -20.47 -11.99 13.19
C PRO A 491 -19.31 -11.72 14.15
N ILE A 492 -18.21 -11.20 13.60
CA ILE A 492 -17.10 -10.66 14.38
C ILE A 492 -17.22 -9.13 14.30
N THR A 493 -16.93 -8.40 15.36
CA THR A 493 -17.11 -6.95 15.37
C THR A 493 -15.92 -6.25 16.00
N ASN A 494 -15.79 -4.94 15.77
CA ASN A 494 -14.85 -4.07 16.51
C ASN A 494 -13.42 -4.63 16.56
N LEU A 495 -12.88 -5.01 15.42
CA LEU A 495 -11.48 -5.41 15.32
C LEU A 495 -10.59 -4.19 15.53
N TYR A 496 -9.65 -4.28 16.44
CA TYR A 496 -8.59 -3.30 16.66
C TYR A 496 -7.25 -4.03 16.80
N THR A 497 -6.20 -3.49 16.21
CA THR A 497 -4.82 -3.92 16.47
C THR A 497 -3.84 -2.79 16.27
N HIS A 498 -2.84 -2.70 17.15
CA HIS A 498 -1.63 -1.93 16.92
C HIS A 498 -0.54 -2.87 16.40
N ILE A 499 -0.11 -2.63 15.17
CA ILE A 499 0.89 -3.43 14.46
C ILE A 499 2.22 -2.70 14.60
N VAL A 500 3.15 -3.28 15.33
CA VAL A 500 4.50 -2.76 15.47
C VAL A 500 5.47 -3.77 14.87
N LEU A 501 6.26 -3.34 13.89
CA LEU A 501 7.38 -4.11 13.37
C LEU A 501 8.64 -3.36 13.71
N GLN A 502 9.51 -3.95 14.53
CA GLN A 502 10.76 -3.31 14.93
C GLN A 502 11.87 -4.35 14.87
N ASP A 503 12.92 -4.08 14.08
CA ASP A 503 14.08 -4.97 13.99
C ASP A 503 13.76 -6.42 13.58
N GLY A 504 12.73 -6.60 12.76
CA GLY A 504 12.24 -7.93 12.36
C GLY A 504 11.38 -8.65 13.41
N VAL A 505 10.98 -7.96 14.49
CA VAL A 505 10.03 -8.46 15.48
C VAL A 505 8.67 -7.82 15.24
N LEU A 506 7.68 -8.63 14.87
CA LEU A 506 6.29 -8.22 14.65
C LEU A 506 5.48 -8.41 15.93
N SER A 507 4.90 -7.33 16.43
CA SER A 507 4.03 -7.31 17.61
C SER A 507 2.62 -6.83 17.27
N LEU A 508 1.62 -7.49 17.83
CA LEU A 508 0.20 -7.14 17.72
C LEU A 508 -0.34 -6.86 19.13
N GLU A 509 -0.55 -5.59 19.47
CA GLU A 509 -0.72 -5.16 20.87
C GLU A 509 -1.88 -4.17 21.10
N PRO A 510 -3.03 -4.64 21.60
CA PRO A 510 -3.57 -5.98 21.45
C PRO A 510 -4.25 -6.14 20.08
N LEU A 511 -4.28 -7.35 19.54
CA LEU A 511 -5.27 -7.77 18.55
C LEU A 511 -6.57 -8.13 19.29
N GLN A 512 -7.56 -7.25 19.21
CA GLN A 512 -8.84 -7.41 19.90
C GLN A 512 -9.99 -7.42 18.90
N PHE A 513 -10.99 -8.28 19.12
CA PHE A 513 -12.26 -8.25 18.38
C PHE A 513 -13.40 -8.87 19.20
N GLY A 514 -14.63 -8.43 18.93
CA GLY A 514 -15.84 -9.02 19.48
C GLY A 514 -16.24 -10.27 18.70
N VAL A 515 -16.57 -11.36 19.40
CA VAL A 515 -17.01 -12.62 18.78
C VAL A 515 -18.00 -13.33 19.71
N ALA A 516 -19.05 -13.94 19.14
CA ALA A 516 -20.07 -14.66 19.91
C ALA A 516 -20.66 -13.85 21.09
N GLY A 517 -20.81 -12.53 20.93
CA GLY A 517 -21.35 -11.64 21.96
C GLY A 517 -20.40 -11.27 23.09
N GLY A 518 -19.18 -11.81 23.10
CA GLY A 518 -18.10 -11.46 24.02
C GLY A 518 -16.90 -10.84 23.32
N THR A 519 -15.72 -10.92 23.94
CA THR A 519 -14.47 -10.34 23.42
C THR A 519 -13.34 -11.36 23.42
N LEU A 520 -12.51 -11.30 22.37
CA LEU A 520 -11.23 -11.99 22.30
C LEU A 520 -10.14 -10.93 22.17
N ALA A 521 -9.16 -10.96 23.07
CA ALA A 521 -7.99 -10.10 23.03
C ALA A 521 -6.73 -10.95 23.03
N THR A 522 -5.83 -10.68 22.09
CA THR A 522 -4.58 -11.41 21.91
C THR A 522 -3.41 -10.44 21.84
N THR A 523 -2.36 -10.69 22.60
CA THR A 523 -1.05 -10.09 22.36
C THR A 523 -0.18 -11.14 21.69
N ALA A 524 0.37 -10.82 20.52
CA ALA A 524 1.26 -11.70 19.78
C ALA A 524 2.59 -10.99 19.54
N HIS A 525 3.70 -11.67 19.86
CA HIS A 525 5.05 -11.23 19.50
C HIS A 525 5.70 -12.33 18.67
N LEU A 526 6.11 -11.99 17.45
CA LEU A 526 6.69 -12.89 16.46
C LEU A 526 8.07 -12.35 16.11
N ASP A 527 9.11 -13.02 16.59
CA ASP A 527 10.50 -12.69 16.32
C ASP A 527 10.97 -13.42 15.05
N GLY A 528 10.92 -12.72 13.91
CA GLY A 528 11.38 -13.18 12.60
C GLY A 528 12.87 -12.96 12.34
N SER A 529 13.63 -12.53 13.36
CA SER A 529 15.06 -12.25 13.25
C SER A 529 15.91 -13.52 13.09
N GLY A 530 15.35 -14.68 13.45
CA GLY A 530 15.91 -16.02 13.25
C GLY A 530 14.94 -16.96 12.52
N THR A 531 15.48 -18.07 12.01
CA THR A 531 14.70 -19.12 11.33
C THR A 531 14.89 -20.47 12.05
N PRO A 532 13.83 -21.13 12.54
CA PRO A 532 12.42 -20.69 12.53
C PRO A 532 12.17 -19.50 13.48
N LEU A 533 11.14 -18.71 13.17
CA LEU A 533 10.72 -17.58 14.01
C LEU A 533 10.25 -18.07 15.38
N LYS A 534 10.42 -17.23 16.40
CA LYS A 534 9.93 -17.49 17.77
C LYS A 534 8.67 -16.69 18.03
N GLY A 535 7.61 -17.36 18.48
CA GLY A 535 6.32 -16.75 18.79
C GLY A 535 6.02 -16.78 20.29
N ARG A 536 5.44 -15.69 20.80
CA ARG A 536 4.77 -15.65 22.11
C ARG A 536 3.37 -15.10 21.95
N PHE A 537 2.40 -15.76 22.55
CA PHE A 537 0.99 -15.42 22.44
C PHE A 537 0.35 -15.44 23.81
N THR A 538 -0.34 -14.36 24.17
CA THR A 538 -1.27 -14.35 25.29
C THR A 538 -2.66 -14.05 24.78
N VAL A 539 -3.60 -14.96 25.03
CA VAL A 539 -5.00 -14.86 24.58
C VAL A 539 -5.89 -14.75 25.79
N ALA A 540 -6.86 -13.85 25.75
CA ALA A 540 -7.92 -13.70 26.73
C ALA A 540 -9.28 -13.71 26.02
N ALA A 541 -10.10 -14.69 26.35
CA ALA A 541 -11.50 -14.80 25.95
C ALA A 541 -12.38 -14.41 27.13
N ARG A 542 -13.34 -13.51 26.92
CA ARG A 542 -14.27 -13.03 27.96
C ARG A 542 -15.71 -13.02 27.46
N HIS A 543 -16.62 -13.54 28.28
CA HIS A 543 -18.07 -13.52 28.04
C HIS A 543 -18.51 -14.09 26.68
N LEU A 544 -17.81 -15.12 26.16
CA LEU A 544 -18.18 -15.72 24.86
C LEU A 544 -19.45 -16.57 25.04
N LYS A 545 -20.53 -16.23 24.35
CA LYS A 545 -21.82 -16.90 24.54
C LYS A 545 -21.87 -18.22 23.77
N LEU A 546 -22.12 -19.32 24.47
CA LEU A 546 -22.07 -20.68 23.91
C LEU A 546 -23.01 -20.86 22.70
N LYS A 547 -24.26 -20.39 22.82
CA LYS A 547 -25.25 -20.36 21.73
C LYS A 547 -24.74 -19.69 20.46
N GLN A 548 -24.00 -18.60 20.58
CA GLN A 548 -23.53 -17.82 19.44
C GLN A 548 -22.24 -18.39 18.84
N LEU A 549 -21.43 -19.11 19.62
CA LEU A 549 -20.18 -19.69 19.17
C LEU A 549 -20.39 -20.89 18.23
N PHE A 550 -21.48 -21.65 18.42
CA PHE A 550 -21.81 -22.84 17.64
C PHE A 550 -23.17 -22.72 16.92
N PRO A 551 -23.35 -21.72 16.03
CA PRO A 551 -24.66 -21.38 15.49
C PRO A 551 -25.23 -22.44 14.54
N THR A 552 -24.39 -23.31 13.97
CA THR A 552 -24.81 -24.37 13.03
C THR A 552 -25.19 -25.67 13.74
N GLN A 553 -24.84 -25.84 15.01
CA GLN A 553 -25.07 -27.08 15.74
C GLN A 553 -26.41 -26.98 16.48
N LYS A 554 -27.45 -27.67 15.98
CA LYS A 554 -28.81 -27.66 16.58
C LYS A 554 -28.79 -27.96 18.08
N VAL A 555 -27.88 -28.85 18.51
CA VAL A 555 -27.66 -29.23 19.91
C VAL A 555 -27.21 -28.02 20.74
N MET A 556 -26.27 -27.21 20.23
CA MET A 556 -25.69 -26.08 20.97
C MET A 556 -26.54 -24.80 20.92
N GLN A 557 -27.57 -24.72 20.06
CA GLN A 557 -28.44 -23.54 19.96
C GLN A 557 -29.33 -23.32 21.20
N SER A 558 -29.58 -24.38 21.97
CA SER A 558 -30.29 -24.32 23.26
C SER A 558 -29.35 -24.11 24.45
N ALA A 559 -28.04 -24.22 24.23
CA ALA A 559 -27.05 -24.12 25.29
C ALA A 559 -26.83 -22.67 25.69
N LEU A 560 -27.14 -22.35 26.95
CA LEU A 560 -26.84 -21.07 27.58
C LEU A 560 -25.55 -21.20 28.38
N GLY A 561 -24.88 -20.09 28.65
CA GLY A 561 -23.61 -20.03 29.38
C GLY A 561 -22.56 -19.19 28.67
N GLU A 562 -21.57 -18.76 29.43
CA GLU A 562 -20.48 -17.92 28.96
C GLU A 562 -19.13 -18.61 29.16
N ILE A 563 -18.31 -18.62 28.10
CA ILE A 563 -16.94 -19.13 28.14
C ILE A 563 -16.00 -17.96 28.45
N ASN A 564 -15.18 -18.14 29.48
CA ASN A 564 -14.04 -17.30 29.82
C ASN A 564 -12.78 -18.15 29.74
N GLY A 565 -11.70 -17.63 29.17
CA GLY A 565 -10.47 -18.41 29.06
C GLY A 565 -9.23 -17.57 28.86
N ASP A 566 -8.10 -18.13 29.23
CA ASP A 566 -6.77 -17.54 29.12
C ASP A 566 -5.80 -18.55 28.53
N ALA A 567 -4.93 -18.12 27.62
CA ALA A 567 -3.84 -18.94 27.12
C ALA A 567 -2.54 -18.14 27.13
N SER A 568 -1.45 -18.79 27.51
CA SER A 568 -0.09 -18.25 27.42
C SER A 568 0.80 -19.28 26.75
N LEU A 569 1.17 -19.02 25.49
CA LEU A 569 1.84 -19.98 24.63
C LEU A 569 3.14 -19.39 24.08
N SER A 570 4.17 -20.23 24.00
CA SER A 570 5.42 -19.98 23.29
C SER A 570 5.58 -21.03 22.19
N ALA A 571 6.12 -20.66 21.03
CA ALA A 571 6.23 -21.56 19.90
C ALA A 571 7.41 -21.19 18.99
N THR A 572 7.82 -22.13 18.13
CA THR A 572 8.83 -21.89 17.09
C THR A 572 8.36 -22.48 15.75
N GLY A 573 8.25 -21.66 14.72
CA GLY A 573 7.81 -22.15 13.41
C GLY A 573 7.40 -21.05 12.44
N ASN A 574 7.67 -21.24 11.16
CA ASN A 574 7.43 -20.21 10.14
C ASN A 574 6.02 -20.24 9.54
N SER A 575 5.06 -20.97 10.10
CA SER A 575 3.66 -21.02 9.65
C SER A 575 2.72 -21.21 10.83
N PRO A 576 1.41 -20.91 10.71
CA PRO A 576 0.44 -21.18 11.77
C PRO A 576 0.45 -22.65 12.23
N ALA A 577 0.52 -23.60 11.29
CA ALA A 577 0.64 -25.02 11.60
C ALA A 577 1.94 -25.37 12.34
N ALA A 578 3.08 -24.80 11.93
CA ALA A 578 4.36 -25.08 12.57
C ALA A 578 4.45 -24.47 13.99
N LEU A 579 3.86 -23.29 14.20
CA LEU A 579 3.75 -22.67 15.53
C LEU A 579 2.84 -23.48 16.46
N ALA A 580 1.70 -23.96 15.95
CA ALA A 580 0.81 -24.82 16.71
C ALA A 580 1.51 -26.16 17.07
N ALA A 581 2.22 -26.76 16.12
CA ALA A 581 2.92 -28.03 16.31
C ALA A 581 4.05 -27.98 17.35
N THR A 582 4.58 -26.80 17.67
CA THR A 582 5.68 -26.62 18.64
C THR A 582 5.26 -25.81 19.87
N SER A 583 3.95 -25.57 20.05
CA SER A 583 3.48 -24.72 21.13
C SER A 583 3.72 -25.32 22.51
N ASN A 584 4.23 -24.52 23.43
CA ASN A 584 4.45 -24.84 24.84
C ASN A 584 3.76 -23.80 25.73
N GLY A 585 3.07 -24.21 26.79
CA GLY A 585 2.44 -23.30 27.74
C GLY A 585 1.15 -23.82 28.37
N GLU A 586 0.28 -22.91 28.81
CA GLU A 586 -0.97 -23.23 29.49
C GLU A 586 -2.18 -22.69 28.72
N VAL A 587 -3.27 -23.45 28.72
CA VAL A 587 -4.59 -23.03 28.19
C VAL A 587 -5.63 -23.36 29.25
N LYS A 588 -6.31 -22.34 29.76
CA LYS A 588 -7.36 -22.48 30.76
C LYS A 588 -8.67 -21.90 30.24
N ALA A 589 -9.77 -22.59 30.45
CA ALA A 589 -11.09 -22.08 30.15
C ALA A 589 -12.12 -22.56 31.17
N LEU A 590 -13.13 -21.74 31.40
CA LEU A 590 -14.23 -22.03 32.30
C LEU A 590 -15.54 -21.61 31.64
N VAL A 591 -16.58 -22.39 31.86
CA VAL A 591 -17.97 -22.04 31.54
C VAL A 591 -18.72 -21.79 32.83
N THR A 592 -19.34 -20.61 32.95
CA THR A 592 -20.25 -20.27 34.05
C THR A 592 -21.69 -20.15 33.57
N ASP A 593 -22.63 -20.31 34.50
CA ASP A 593 -24.06 -20.01 34.32
C ASP A 593 -24.69 -20.71 33.11
N GLY A 594 -24.28 -21.96 32.88
CA GLY A 594 -24.66 -22.71 31.70
C GLY A 594 -25.95 -23.50 31.88
N ARG A 595 -26.71 -23.71 30.80
CA ARG A 595 -27.87 -24.61 30.77
C ARG A 595 -27.88 -25.37 29.46
N ILE A 596 -28.16 -26.68 29.50
CA ILE A 596 -28.26 -27.54 28.32
C ILE A 596 -29.60 -28.27 28.38
N SER A 597 -30.32 -28.37 27.27
CA SER A 597 -31.57 -29.13 27.23
C SER A 597 -31.33 -30.61 27.61
N ARG A 598 -32.13 -31.13 28.54
CA ARG A 598 -32.04 -32.52 29.02
C ARG A 598 -32.18 -33.55 27.90
N LEU A 599 -33.08 -33.30 26.94
CA LEU A 599 -33.28 -34.12 25.75
C LEU A 599 -31.98 -34.34 24.97
N LEU A 600 -31.09 -33.35 24.97
CA LEU A 600 -29.83 -33.39 24.24
C LEU A 600 -28.75 -34.16 25.00
N MET A 601 -28.75 -34.09 26.34
CA MET A 601 -27.87 -34.92 27.18
C MET A 601 -28.27 -36.39 27.12
N GLU A 602 -29.57 -36.69 27.11
CA GLU A 602 -30.08 -38.06 27.01
C GLU A 602 -29.89 -38.67 25.61
N ALA A 603 -29.96 -37.86 24.55
CA ALA A 603 -29.62 -38.29 23.18
C ALA A 603 -28.13 -38.64 23.02
N ALA A 604 -27.23 -37.92 23.70
CA ALA A 604 -25.79 -38.26 23.74
C ALA A 604 -25.49 -39.51 24.61
N GLY A 605 -26.33 -39.79 25.61
CA GLY A 605 -26.20 -40.93 26.52
C GLY A 605 -26.96 -42.21 26.13
N LEU A 606 -27.60 -42.24 24.95
CA LEU A 606 -28.43 -43.36 24.44
C LEU A 606 -29.42 -43.92 25.48
N ASN A 607 -30.16 -43.05 26.17
CA ASN A 607 -31.14 -43.50 27.17
C ASN A 607 -32.52 -43.77 26.51
N VAL A 608 -32.69 -44.95 25.90
CA VAL A 608 -33.87 -45.29 25.06
C VAL A 608 -35.20 -45.30 25.85
N ALA A 609 -35.18 -45.54 27.16
CA ALA A 609 -36.39 -45.64 27.97
C ALA A 609 -37.07 -44.27 28.25
N ASN A 610 -36.29 -43.19 28.43
CA ASN A 610 -36.84 -41.85 28.71
C ASN A 610 -37.29 -41.10 27.45
N VAL A 611 -36.69 -41.38 26.28
CA VAL A 611 -37.06 -40.74 25.01
C VAL A 611 -38.54 -40.97 24.65
N VAL A 612 -39.12 -42.10 25.07
CA VAL A 612 -40.54 -42.43 24.85
C VAL A 612 -41.46 -41.72 25.86
N TYR A 613 -41.03 -41.56 27.12
CA TYR A 613 -41.82 -40.93 28.19
C TYR A 613 -41.81 -39.39 28.11
N GLU A 614 -40.68 -38.77 27.79
CA GLU A 614 -40.53 -37.31 27.72
C GLU A 614 -41.13 -36.68 26.45
N LYS A 615 -41.31 -37.47 25.38
CA LYS A 615 -42.08 -37.04 24.19
C LYS A 615 -43.56 -36.79 24.50
N LEU A 616 -44.06 -37.30 25.64
CA LEU A 616 -45.40 -37.04 26.18
C LEU A 616 -45.43 -35.92 27.26
N PHE A 617 -44.31 -35.60 27.93
CA PHE A 617 -44.30 -34.68 29.10
C PHE A 617 -43.04 -33.79 29.21
N GLY A 618 -42.87 -32.83 28.28
CA GLY A 618 -42.20 -31.53 28.52
C GLY A 618 -40.66 -31.45 28.54
N ASN A 619 -40.12 -30.44 27.83
CA ASN A 619 -38.70 -30.06 27.79
C ASN A 619 -38.21 -29.53 29.16
N ARG A 620 -37.23 -30.19 29.79
CA ARG A 620 -36.52 -29.65 30.97
C ARG A 620 -35.08 -29.28 30.63
N ASP A 621 -34.56 -28.20 31.22
CA ASP A 621 -33.16 -27.78 31.13
C ASP A 621 -32.34 -28.45 32.25
N VAL A 622 -31.10 -28.82 31.97
CA VAL A 622 -30.08 -29.27 32.94
C VAL A 622 -29.10 -28.13 33.15
N ASN A 623 -28.86 -27.73 34.40
CA ASN A 623 -27.87 -26.69 34.68
C ASN A 623 -26.46 -27.26 34.58
N ILE A 624 -25.57 -26.46 33.97
CA ILE A 624 -24.13 -26.63 34.05
C ILE A 624 -23.68 -25.84 35.29
N ASN A 625 -23.33 -26.58 36.34
CA ASN A 625 -22.77 -25.98 37.55
C ASN A 625 -21.37 -25.43 37.26
N CYS A 626 -20.60 -26.14 36.44
CA CYS A 626 -19.29 -25.70 35.99
C CYS A 626 -18.83 -26.53 34.79
N ALA A 627 -18.15 -25.90 33.83
CA ALA A 627 -17.24 -26.63 32.94
C ALA A 627 -15.84 -26.03 33.07
N ALA A 628 -14.81 -26.85 33.19
CA ALA A 628 -13.43 -26.41 33.37
C ALA A 628 -12.48 -27.16 32.44
N ILE A 629 -11.57 -26.40 31.84
CA ILE A 629 -10.49 -26.87 30.98
C ILE A 629 -9.20 -26.26 31.52
N ASP A 630 -8.20 -27.09 31.82
CA ASP A 630 -6.82 -26.71 32.14
C ASP A 630 -5.89 -27.67 31.40
N PHE A 631 -5.28 -27.18 30.33
CA PHE A 631 -4.38 -27.92 29.47
C PHE A 631 -2.95 -27.40 29.60
N THR A 632 -2.01 -28.33 29.66
CA THR A 632 -0.59 -28.04 29.46
C THR A 632 -0.20 -28.42 28.04
N ALA A 633 0.21 -27.45 27.24
CA ALA A 633 0.77 -27.69 25.92
C ALA A 633 2.27 -27.99 26.05
N THR A 634 2.72 -29.14 25.54
CA THR A 634 4.14 -29.52 25.45
C THR A 634 4.45 -29.92 24.01
N ASN A 635 5.25 -29.11 23.32
CA ASN A 635 5.62 -29.28 21.92
C ASN A 635 4.40 -29.61 21.05
N GLY A 636 3.32 -28.83 21.14
CA GLY A 636 2.11 -29.00 20.36
C GLY A 636 1.18 -30.15 20.79
N ILE A 637 1.47 -30.88 21.87
CA ILE A 637 0.53 -31.83 22.47
C ILE A 637 -0.13 -31.15 23.66
N LEU A 638 -1.46 -31.00 23.64
CA LEU A 638 -2.24 -30.53 24.78
C LEU A 638 -2.65 -31.71 25.65
N ASP A 639 -2.11 -31.75 26.85
CA ASP A 639 -2.43 -32.75 27.88
C ASP A 639 -3.42 -32.16 28.90
N PRO A 640 -4.59 -32.78 29.10
CA PRO A 640 -5.57 -32.30 30.06
C PRO A 640 -5.13 -32.54 31.51
N LYS A 641 -4.95 -31.47 32.28
CA LYS A 641 -4.87 -31.53 33.75
C LYS A 641 -6.25 -31.52 34.38
N VAL A 642 -7.15 -30.72 33.79
CA VAL A 642 -8.57 -30.72 34.10
C VAL A 642 -9.32 -30.61 32.79
N PHE A 643 -10.24 -31.53 32.54
CA PHE A 643 -11.24 -31.37 31.49
C PHE A 643 -12.52 -32.03 31.98
N ALA A 644 -13.35 -31.22 32.61
CA ALA A 644 -14.53 -31.71 33.30
C ALA A 644 -15.74 -30.81 33.04
N LEU A 645 -16.91 -31.43 32.96
CA LEU A 645 -18.20 -30.78 32.89
C LEU A 645 -19.07 -31.31 34.03
N ASP A 646 -19.40 -30.44 34.96
CA ASP A 646 -20.28 -30.71 36.09
C ASP A 646 -21.68 -30.14 35.85
N THR A 647 -22.67 -31.02 35.95
CA THR A 647 -24.09 -30.70 35.78
C THR A 647 -24.90 -31.18 36.99
N ASP A 648 -26.18 -30.87 37.02
CA ASP A 648 -27.09 -31.40 38.05
C ASP A 648 -27.22 -32.93 37.98
N ASP A 649 -27.05 -33.50 36.77
CA ASP A 649 -27.34 -34.89 36.48
C ASP A 649 -26.09 -35.79 36.41
N ALA A 650 -24.93 -35.22 36.09
CA ALA A 650 -23.69 -35.98 35.92
C ALA A 650 -22.44 -35.09 36.01
N LEU A 651 -21.34 -35.72 36.44
CA LEU A 651 -19.97 -35.24 36.27
C LEU A 651 -19.35 -35.98 35.07
N ILE A 652 -18.91 -35.26 34.06
CA ILE A 652 -18.28 -35.81 32.86
C ILE A 652 -16.80 -35.42 32.88
N ASN A 653 -15.92 -36.41 32.99
CA ASN A 653 -14.48 -36.21 32.85
C ASN A 653 -14.05 -36.58 31.43
N VAL A 654 -13.07 -35.85 30.89
CA VAL A 654 -12.49 -36.12 29.58
C VAL A 654 -10.99 -36.26 29.71
N ASP A 655 -10.47 -37.40 29.29
CA ASP A 655 -9.05 -37.73 29.33
C ASP A 655 -8.51 -37.87 27.90
N GLY A 656 -7.19 -37.79 27.75
CA GLY A 656 -6.50 -38.08 26.50
C GLY A 656 -5.98 -36.83 25.77
N PRO A 657 -4.94 -37.00 24.95
CA PRO A 657 -4.23 -35.87 24.36
C PRO A 657 -4.93 -35.31 23.12
N ILE A 658 -4.67 -34.02 22.87
CA ILE A 658 -4.96 -33.37 21.59
C ILE A 658 -3.62 -32.98 20.97
N SER A 659 -3.33 -33.43 19.75
CA SER A 659 -2.08 -33.12 19.06
C SER A 659 -2.30 -32.07 17.97
N LEU A 660 -1.65 -30.92 18.12
CA LEU A 660 -1.58 -29.86 17.10
C LEU A 660 -0.58 -30.15 15.99
N ARG A 661 0.27 -31.18 16.16
CA ARG A 661 1.31 -31.55 15.17
C ARG A 661 0.69 -32.12 13.90
N ASP A 662 -0.11 -33.15 14.10
CA ASP A 662 -0.84 -33.93 13.10
C ASP A 662 -2.35 -33.62 13.11
N GLU A 663 -2.78 -32.67 13.96
CA GLU A 663 -4.17 -32.22 14.06
C GLU A 663 -5.12 -33.37 14.40
N SER A 664 -4.70 -34.20 15.36
CA SER A 664 -5.43 -35.36 15.84
C SER A 664 -5.93 -35.16 17.27
N LEU A 665 -7.01 -35.85 17.60
CA LEU A 665 -7.56 -35.93 18.95
C LEU A 665 -7.82 -37.40 19.28
N ASP A 666 -7.55 -37.79 20.53
CA ASP A 666 -7.89 -39.10 21.09
C ASP A 666 -8.40 -38.89 22.51
N LEU A 667 -9.67 -38.49 22.59
CA LEU A 667 -10.35 -38.13 23.82
C LEU A 667 -11.25 -39.28 24.28
N LYS A 668 -11.15 -39.63 25.56
CA LYS A 668 -12.02 -40.57 26.25
C LYS A 668 -12.91 -39.81 27.21
N ILE A 669 -14.20 -40.03 27.13
CA ILE A 669 -15.22 -39.30 27.89
C ILE A 669 -15.84 -40.26 28.88
N HIS A 670 -15.68 -39.95 30.16
CA HIS A 670 -16.10 -40.76 31.31
C HIS A 670 -17.28 -40.07 32.03
N PRO A 671 -18.53 -40.41 31.69
CA PRO A 671 -19.70 -39.88 32.37
C PRO A 671 -19.96 -40.60 33.72
N HIS A 672 -20.09 -39.83 34.80
CA HIS A 672 -20.45 -40.27 36.14
C HIS A 672 -21.76 -39.64 36.60
N THR A 673 -22.84 -40.42 36.65
CA THR A 673 -24.18 -39.93 37.01
C THR A 673 -24.28 -39.52 38.49
N LYS A 674 -24.92 -38.39 38.77
CA LYS A 674 -25.32 -37.98 40.12
C LYS A 674 -26.68 -38.61 40.45
N GLY A 675 -26.79 -39.28 41.60
CA GLY A 675 -28.01 -39.99 42.02
C GLY A 675 -28.15 -41.41 41.46
N PHE A 676 -29.11 -42.17 42.02
CA PHE A 676 -29.37 -43.56 41.67
C PHE A 676 -30.17 -43.68 40.37
N ARG A 677 -29.68 -44.45 39.39
CA ARG A 677 -30.35 -44.68 38.09
C ARG A 677 -30.39 -46.16 37.76
N ILE A 678 -31.58 -46.66 37.38
CA ILE A 678 -31.86 -48.10 37.16
C ILE A 678 -31.54 -48.54 35.72
N PHE A 679 -31.40 -47.59 34.79
CA PHE A 679 -31.09 -47.85 33.37
C PHE A 679 -30.12 -46.80 32.81
N SER A 680 -28.81 -46.92 33.08
CA SER A 680 -27.80 -45.97 32.56
C SER A 680 -26.71 -46.69 31.78
N LEU A 681 -26.58 -46.36 30.49
CA LEU A 681 -25.39 -46.71 29.71
C LEU A 681 -24.23 -45.77 30.07
N ARG A 682 -23.50 -46.09 31.14
CA ARG A 682 -22.21 -45.45 31.53
C ARG A 682 -21.06 -45.83 30.57
N SER A 683 -21.36 -46.10 29.30
CA SER A 683 -20.34 -46.60 28.38
C SER A 683 -19.38 -45.44 28.10
N PRO A 684 -18.05 -45.64 28.27
CA PRO A 684 -17.09 -44.64 27.84
C PRO A 684 -17.41 -44.20 26.42
N LEU A 685 -17.50 -42.89 26.20
CA LEU A 685 -17.58 -42.35 24.85
C LEU A 685 -16.16 -42.01 24.41
N TYR A 686 -15.93 -42.00 23.11
CA TYR A 686 -14.68 -41.52 22.57
C TYR A 686 -14.95 -40.44 21.53
N ALA A 687 -14.01 -39.51 21.41
CA ALA A 687 -13.86 -38.66 20.24
C ALA A 687 -12.43 -38.88 19.74
N LYS A 688 -12.26 -39.45 18.55
CA LYS A 688 -10.96 -39.75 17.96
C LYS A 688 -10.87 -39.30 16.50
N GLY A 689 -9.67 -39.20 15.95
CA GLY A 689 -9.45 -38.88 14.54
C GLY A 689 -8.84 -37.50 14.34
N THR A 690 -9.03 -36.90 13.16
CA THR A 690 -8.43 -35.60 12.84
C THR A 690 -9.40 -34.45 13.11
N PHE A 691 -8.89 -33.22 13.26
CA PHE A 691 -9.70 -32.01 13.45
C PHE A 691 -10.71 -31.79 12.33
N LYS A 692 -10.34 -32.22 11.11
CA LYS A 692 -11.22 -32.12 9.95
C LYS A 692 -12.36 -33.14 9.98
N ASN A 693 -12.08 -34.35 10.44
CA ASN A 693 -13.01 -35.48 10.45
C ASN A 693 -13.00 -36.19 11.82
N PRO A 694 -13.54 -35.57 12.89
CA PRO A 694 -13.62 -36.21 14.19
C PRO A 694 -14.66 -37.34 14.16
N ASN A 695 -14.30 -38.49 14.70
CA ASN A 695 -15.18 -39.64 14.86
C ASN A 695 -15.57 -39.76 16.34
N VAL A 696 -16.86 -39.58 16.62
CA VAL A 696 -17.42 -39.65 17.97
C VAL A 696 -18.31 -40.88 18.07
N GLY A 697 -18.16 -41.66 19.12
CA GLY A 697 -18.92 -42.90 19.30
C GLY A 697 -18.88 -43.45 20.72
N VAL A 698 -19.58 -44.57 20.90
CA VAL A 698 -19.62 -45.34 22.14
C VAL A 698 -18.57 -46.45 22.06
N ASP A 699 -17.87 -46.74 23.17
CA ASP A 699 -16.96 -47.88 23.24
C ASP A 699 -17.73 -49.21 23.08
N ALA A 700 -17.54 -49.83 21.91
CA ALA A 700 -18.21 -51.08 21.55
C ALA A 700 -17.74 -52.27 22.40
N GLY A 701 -16.49 -52.26 22.88
CA GLY A 701 -15.95 -53.32 23.73
C GLY A 701 -16.58 -53.29 25.12
N ALA A 702 -16.68 -52.10 25.71
CA ALA A 702 -17.38 -51.90 26.99
C ALA A 702 -18.88 -52.25 26.87
N LEU A 703 -19.50 -51.91 25.74
CA LEU A 703 -20.90 -52.25 25.47
C LEU A 703 -21.10 -53.76 25.30
N ALA A 704 -20.23 -54.43 24.54
CA ALA A 704 -20.28 -55.88 24.32
C ALA A 704 -20.03 -56.67 25.61
N LEU A 705 -19.09 -56.22 26.45
CA LEU A 705 -18.84 -56.81 27.76
C LEU A 705 -20.08 -56.73 28.65
N ARG A 706 -20.75 -55.57 28.68
CA ARG A 706 -22.01 -55.41 29.44
C ARG A 706 -23.13 -56.28 28.88
N ALA A 707 -23.29 -56.33 27.55
CA ALA A 707 -24.27 -57.21 26.91
C ALA A 707 -24.01 -58.68 27.26
N GLY A 708 -22.75 -59.13 27.21
CA GLY A 708 -22.35 -60.47 27.62
C GLY A 708 -22.62 -60.74 29.10
N ALA A 709 -22.35 -59.78 29.99
CA ALA A 709 -22.66 -59.90 31.42
C ALA A 709 -24.17 -59.96 31.69
N MET A 710 -24.98 -59.18 30.97
CA MET A 710 -26.45 -59.23 31.08
C MET A 710 -26.98 -60.59 30.65
N ILE A 711 -26.48 -61.13 29.53
CA ILE A 711 -26.85 -62.47 29.06
C ILE A 711 -26.41 -63.52 30.09
N GLY A 712 -25.16 -63.49 30.54
CA GLY A 712 -24.62 -64.45 31.51
C GLY A 712 -25.36 -64.45 32.85
N LEU A 713 -25.61 -63.26 33.43
CA LEU A 713 -26.36 -63.14 34.69
C LEU A 713 -27.85 -63.44 34.50
N GLY A 714 -28.41 -63.11 33.34
CA GLY A 714 -29.80 -63.40 32.98
C GLY A 714 -30.11 -64.90 32.89
N LEU A 715 -29.12 -65.70 32.46
CA LEU A 715 -29.22 -67.16 32.47
C LEU A 715 -29.30 -67.74 33.89
N ILE A 716 -28.76 -67.04 34.90
CA ILE A 716 -28.85 -67.43 36.32
C ILE A 716 -30.16 -66.93 36.93
N ASN A 717 -30.50 -65.66 36.69
CA ASN A 717 -31.73 -65.05 37.16
C ASN A 717 -32.12 -63.89 36.22
N PRO A 718 -33.34 -63.86 35.67
CA PRO A 718 -33.76 -62.80 34.74
C PRO A 718 -33.66 -61.39 35.34
N PHE A 719 -33.81 -61.23 36.65
CA PHE A 719 -33.59 -59.95 37.35
C PHE A 719 -32.11 -59.63 37.54
N ALA A 720 -31.24 -60.64 37.60
CA ALA A 720 -29.78 -60.44 37.66
C ALA A 720 -29.22 -59.90 36.34
N ALA A 721 -29.92 -60.07 35.20
CA ALA A 721 -29.59 -59.41 33.94
C ALA A 721 -29.58 -57.88 34.05
N LEU A 722 -30.26 -57.29 35.03
CA LEU A 722 -30.29 -55.86 35.27
C LEU A 722 -29.10 -55.35 36.10
N ILE A 723 -28.37 -56.24 36.80
CA ILE A 723 -27.25 -55.85 37.67
C ILE A 723 -26.17 -55.05 36.92
N PRO A 724 -25.75 -55.43 35.69
CA PRO A 724 -24.78 -54.64 34.92
C PRO A 724 -25.27 -53.24 34.52
N LEU A 725 -26.57 -52.96 34.64
CA LEU A 725 -27.19 -51.66 34.36
C LEU A 725 -27.34 -50.79 35.61
N ILE A 726 -27.18 -51.36 36.82
CA ILE A 726 -27.28 -50.64 38.10
C ILE A 726 -25.96 -49.92 38.40
N ALA A 727 -26.05 -48.65 38.76
CA ALA A 727 -24.90 -47.79 39.06
C ALA A 727 -25.05 -47.15 40.45
N PRO A 728 -24.26 -47.57 41.46
CA PRO A 728 -24.17 -46.82 42.72
C PRO A 728 -23.48 -45.46 42.48
N SER A 729 -23.99 -44.40 43.11
CA SER A 729 -23.45 -43.05 42.98
C SER A 729 -22.16 -42.89 43.79
N ASN A 730 -21.09 -42.38 43.18
CA ASN A 730 -19.88 -41.97 43.89
C ASN A 730 -19.26 -40.79 43.15
N ASN A 731 -19.61 -39.55 43.53
CA ASN A 731 -19.09 -38.34 42.90
C ASN A 731 -18.41 -37.46 43.97
N LYS A 732 -17.21 -36.97 43.64
CA LYS A 732 -16.56 -35.83 44.29
C LYS A 732 -16.75 -34.62 43.38
N ASP A 733 -16.97 -33.44 43.95
CA ASP A 733 -17.17 -32.21 43.19
C ASP A 733 -15.89 -31.76 42.46
N VAL A 734 -16.05 -31.05 41.34
CA VAL A 734 -14.94 -30.44 40.59
C VAL A 734 -14.50 -29.16 41.30
N PRO A 735 -13.20 -28.90 41.53
CA PRO A 735 -12.72 -27.70 42.24
C PRO A 735 -12.76 -26.44 41.35
N CYS A 736 -13.92 -26.10 40.82
CA CYS A 736 -14.10 -24.96 39.92
C CYS A 736 -13.84 -23.60 40.59
N SER A 737 -14.10 -23.49 41.90
CA SER A 737 -13.77 -22.30 42.69
C SER A 737 -12.25 -22.06 42.78
N GLN A 738 -11.43 -23.12 42.85
CA GLN A 738 -9.98 -23.02 42.87
C GLN A 738 -9.42 -22.58 41.50
N LEU A 739 -9.93 -23.16 40.41
CA LEU A 739 -9.58 -22.74 39.05
C LEU A 739 -9.97 -21.27 38.80
N PHE A 740 -11.17 -20.87 39.24
CA PHE A 740 -11.64 -19.49 39.11
C PHE A 740 -10.83 -18.50 39.98
N GLY A 741 -10.44 -18.91 41.19
CA GLY A 741 -9.55 -18.15 42.07
C GLY A 741 -8.18 -17.91 41.44
N GLN A 742 -7.56 -18.95 40.87
CA GLN A 742 -6.27 -18.84 40.18
C GLN A 742 -6.32 -17.93 38.95
N MET A 743 -7.42 -17.96 38.18
CA MET A 743 -7.62 -17.06 37.03
C MET A 743 -7.75 -15.59 37.46
N LYS A 744 -8.43 -15.32 38.58
CA LYS A 744 -8.57 -13.97 39.14
C LYS A 744 -7.28 -13.44 39.77
N GLU A 745 -6.56 -14.25 40.53
CA GLU A 745 -5.30 -13.85 41.16
C GLU A 745 -4.21 -13.50 40.15
N LYS A 746 -4.04 -14.28 39.08
CA LYS A 746 -3.09 -13.95 38.00
C LYS A 746 -3.46 -12.65 37.29
N ALA A 747 -4.75 -12.36 37.09
CA ALA A 747 -5.22 -11.10 36.51
C ALA A 747 -4.94 -9.90 37.45
N ALA A 748 -5.16 -10.06 38.75
CA ALA A 748 -4.89 -9.04 39.76
C ALA A 748 -3.37 -8.76 39.92
N GLN A 749 -2.53 -9.79 39.91
CA GLN A 749 -1.07 -9.65 39.96
C GLN A 749 -0.51 -8.92 38.73
N LYS A 750 -1.07 -9.17 37.55
CA LYS A 750 -0.65 -8.50 36.30
C LYS A 750 -1.10 -7.03 36.27
N GLN A 751 -2.24 -6.69 36.89
CA GLN A 751 -2.67 -5.30 37.07
C GLN A 751 -1.82 -4.58 38.12
N ALA A 752 -1.47 -5.23 39.23
CA ALA A 752 -0.59 -4.67 40.25
C ALA A 752 0.83 -4.40 39.71
N ALA A 753 1.38 -5.30 38.89
CA ALA A 753 2.68 -5.10 38.23
C ALA A 753 2.68 -3.97 37.18
N LYS A 754 1.49 -3.59 36.66
CA LYS A 754 1.31 -2.48 35.70
C LYS A 754 1.02 -1.15 36.39
N ALA A 755 0.61 -1.17 37.66
CA ALA A 755 0.39 0.03 38.49
C ALA A 755 1.63 0.42 39.32
N GLY A 756 2.60 -0.49 39.46
CA GLY A 756 3.88 -0.24 40.15
C GLY A 756 5.07 0.11 39.23
N LYS A 757 4.83 0.27 37.93
CA LYS A 757 5.75 0.89 36.94
C LYS A 757 5.09 2.14 36.41
#